data_AF-A0A963SQZ3-F1
#
_entry.id   AF-A0A963SQZ3-F1
#
_cell.length_a   1.000
_cell.length_b   1.000
_cell.length_c   1.000
_cell.angle_alpha   90.00
_cell.angle_beta   90.00
_cell.angle_gamma   90.00
#
_symmetry.space_group_name_H-M   'P 1'
#
loop_
_entity.id
_entity.type
_entity.pdbx_description
1 polymer ?
#
loop_
_entity_poly.entity_id
_entity_poly.type
_entity_poly.pdbx_seq_one_letter_code
_entity_poly.pdbx_strand_id
1 'polypeptide(L)'
;APAVQAQTYQYTNSTDGSVNESVTPCTNTFKRTFTVSQNFTVTDVNIGVLAAHTYRGDLVMWLKGPDGTRVQLTPGSGSNGAANFNVLFDDSAGSSIVNYTNSVSVTSTTPVPPYGANYQPSSALSAFIGKNSVGTWTLEICDQFGGDSGTFYQADLYLTAGTVSSADLSLGVTVNDSTPLPGVATIYTMTVTNNASSTSTANSITVNSSLPAFMVYRSASGTGSYNSGTGVWSVGSLAPGASASISIYAANSSTAGTSGTFSAEISGSSTVDPDSTPNNGSTTEDDDDRVTTVTATLPAAGTPPAFTCGGTTTTFDWDSQGWTTGSLSGSFSVGGVATNLNITGNTGSLIADPSTGSQTPVRNTSSPGGFTGQNSLMLALDAVTSSESVTATWTFTGGLGGLQFRVADIDLFYDQFNDRVTVTGSYQGISVTPILTAGRANSVTGNAAVATALADNTTADGNLIVTFDQPVDTVSVTYGPDPATSPAAPGIQAISLLDMTMCVGITQREWSDAPTSGTSYGTASHDPSSGIRMGASIDFENAALPGTGATGDDADASDDEDGVTLPSFQKGTIADIPVSVTGSGFLQAWIDWNGNGSFADSGEQIAANIQDGGIKDFDGAANGQILLKAVVPAAATSSTTYARFRWSSVSGLGSTGNAANGEVEDYALTIAADGSSPVLRGCGGTSVTTHTMLSSPTNGTVATGSATGTFATTIVRNGFTIPTATVGSSGVEYGMGNPFNGAPDSFEYDYAVAPDTNMAVKQIVVCQSSYENSTGNNEPNELTLTWPGGTSAVIYDPNNQITSHANGAVITSGTTLYFADSVPNGTGTGGNGLSGPDSWAIIVDAANATSTFTVTAQSSGCDLSDNTNFCHLMSTSSNTTGERFNEWITFDTELVGVATTLTVVKSSFVVSDFISASDPKAIPGATVRYCILVSNTGPVAAENIVLNDTVPTDVTYIAGSMKSGSGCGTATTAEDDDAAGADESDPIGASFNAGALQATASSLASGSTMAVIFDAIVK
;
A
#
# COMPACT_ATOMS: atom_id res chain seq x y z
N ALA A 1 -19.82 -45.60 -25.56
CA ALA A 1 -18.56 -46.21 -26.02
C ALA A 1 -18.84 -47.01 -27.29
N PRO A 2 -17.95 -47.02 -28.30
CA PRO A 2 -18.02 -48.03 -29.36
C PRO A 2 -17.88 -49.40 -28.70
N ALA A 3 -18.65 -50.40 -29.14
CA ALA A 3 -18.44 -51.77 -28.70
C ALA A 3 -16.99 -52.16 -29.02
N VAL A 4 -16.19 -52.43 -27.99
CA VAL A 4 -14.83 -52.95 -28.16
C VAL A 4 -14.98 -54.29 -28.89
N GLN A 5 -14.51 -54.33 -30.14
CA GLN A 5 -14.52 -55.56 -30.91
C GLN A 5 -13.57 -56.56 -30.24
N ALA A 6 -13.99 -57.81 -30.13
CA ALA A 6 -13.12 -58.89 -29.64
C ALA A 6 -11.83 -58.91 -30.46
N GLN A 7 -10.68 -58.85 -29.78
CA GLN A 7 -9.38 -58.78 -30.44
C GLN A 7 -8.84 -60.18 -30.70
N THR A 8 -8.56 -60.49 -31.96
CA THR A 8 -7.91 -61.75 -32.37
C THR A 8 -6.41 -61.53 -32.56
N TYR A 9 -5.61 -62.35 -31.88
CA TYR A 9 -4.15 -62.37 -31.95
C TYR A 9 -3.69 -63.53 -32.83
N GLN A 10 -2.74 -63.28 -33.73
CA GLN A 10 -2.13 -64.29 -34.61
C GLN A 10 -0.69 -64.59 -34.18
N TYR A 11 -0.34 -65.87 -34.12
CA TYR A 11 1.00 -66.36 -33.82
C TYR A 11 1.47 -67.31 -34.94
N THR A 12 2.52 -66.94 -35.64
CA THR A 12 3.04 -67.69 -36.80
C THR A 12 4.26 -68.52 -36.42
N ASN A 13 4.31 -69.76 -36.88
CA ASN A 13 5.52 -70.58 -36.90
C ASN A 13 5.77 -71.08 -38.33
N SER A 14 6.79 -70.52 -38.98
CA SER A 14 7.21 -70.83 -40.36
C SER A 14 8.51 -71.64 -40.43
N THR A 15 8.94 -72.24 -39.31
CA THR A 15 10.14 -73.10 -39.32
C THR A 15 9.80 -74.42 -39.98
N ASP A 16 10.34 -74.69 -41.16
CA ASP A 16 10.08 -75.91 -41.91
C ASP A 16 10.68 -77.15 -41.23
N GLY A 17 10.21 -78.34 -41.63
CA GLY A 17 10.81 -79.58 -41.13
C GLY A 17 10.16 -80.85 -41.66
N SER A 18 10.93 -81.93 -41.67
CA SER A 18 10.46 -83.24 -42.11
C SER A 18 9.46 -83.82 -41.13
N VAL A 19 8.28 -84.19 -41.64
CA VAL A 19 7.32 -85.03 -40.92
C VAL A 19 7.65 -86.46 -41.32
N ASN A 20 8.43 -87.14 -40.48
CA ASN A 20 8.87 -88.52 -40.72
C ASN A 20 7.92 -89.51 -40.07
N GLU A 21 7.92 -90.73 -40.61
CA GLU A 21 7.18 -91.88 -40.09
C GLU A 21 7.37 -92.05 -38.57
N SER A 22 6.25 -92.17 -37.85
CA SER A 22 6.21 -92.42 -36.42
C SER A 22 5.57 -93.78 -36.16
N VAL A 23 6.21 -94.61 -35.33
CA VAL A 23 5.71 -95.95 -35.00
C VAL A 23 4.32 -95.82 -34.36
N THR A 24 3.30 -96.47 -34.92
CA THR A 24 1.99 -96.57 -34.30
C THR A 24 2.12 -97.28 -32.94
N PRO A 25 1.57 -96.74 -31.83
CA PRO A 25 0.84 -95.47 -31.70
C PRO A 25 1.80 -94.29 -31.58
N CYS A 26 1.54 -93.18 -32.28
CA CYS A 26 2.26 -91.89 -32.32
C CYS A 26 2.96 -91.44 -31.02
N THR A 27 4.06 -92.09 -30.64
CA THR A 27 4.78 -91.86 -29.38
C THR A 27 5.79 -90.74 -29.52
N ASN A 28 6.27 -90.49 -30.75
CA ASN A 28 7.15 -89.38 -31.09
C ASN A 28 6.48 -88.53 -32.18
N THR A 29 6.00 -87.35 -31.80
CA THR A 29 5.40 -86.38 -32.73
C THR A 29 6.40 -85.30 -33.11
N PHE A 30 6.34 -84.85 -34.37
CA PHE A 30 6.96 -83.61 -34.81
C PHE A 30 6.22 -82.43 -34.19
N LYS A 31 6.94 -81.45 -33.63
CA LYS A 31 6.33 -80.37 -32.82
C LYS A 31 6.65 -78.99 -33.36
N ARG A 32 5.67 -78.09 -33.26
CA ARG A 32 5.82 -76.65 -33.49
C ARG A 32 5.20 -75.89 -32.35
N THR A 33 5.93 -74.93 -31.80
CA THR A 33 5.52 -74.16 -30.62
C THR A 33 5.20 -72.73 -30.98
N PHE A 34 4.25 -72.15 -30.26
CA PHE A 34 3.88 -70.75 -30.29
C PHE A 34 4.00 -70.21 -28.86
N THR A 35 4.73 -69.11 -28.69
CA THR A 35 4.88 -68.45 -27.38
C THR A 35 3.88 -67.30 -27.31
N VAL A 36 2.92 -67.43 -26.40
CA VAL A 36 1.91 -66.40 -26.15
C VAL A 36 2.27 -65.67 -24.87
N SER A 37 2.57 -64.37 -24.97
CA SER A 37 2.91 -63.52 -23.83
C SER A 37 1.71 -62.72 -23.30
N GLN A 38 0.69 -62.53 -24.12
CA GLN A 38 -0.52 -61.78 -23.77
C GLN A 38 -1.41 -62.60 -22.84
N ASN A 39 -1.89 -61.96 -21.77
CA ASN A 39 -2.76 -62.59 -20.76
C ASN A 39 -4.22 -62.23 -20.98
N PHE A 40 -4.99 -63.20 -21.47
CA PHE A 40 -6.43 -63.07 -21.61
C PHE A 40 -7.11 -64.44 -21.50
N THR A 41 -8.42 -64.41 -21.24
CA THR A 41 -9.26 -65.59 -21.34
C THR A 41 -9.61 -65.83 -22.80
N VAL A 42 -9.28 -67.02 -23.31
CA VAL A 42 -9.55 -67.43 -24.69
C VAL A 42 -11.06 -67.57 -24.91
N THR A 43 -11.58 -66.95 -25.96
CA THR A 43 -13.00 -67.00 -26.36
C THR A 43 -13.25 -67.64 -27.72
N ASP A 44 -12.24 -67.72 -28.57
CA ASP A 44 -12.25 -68.46 -29.82
C ASP A 44 -10.81 -68.87 -30.20
N VAL A 45 -10.67 -70.00 -30.91
CA VAL A 45 -9.37 -70.55 -31.35
C VAL A 45 -9.49 -71.10 -32.76
N ASN A 46 -8.62 -70.62 -33.66
CA ASN A 46 -8.43 -71.19 -35.00
C ASN A 46 -6.96 -71.55 -35.21
N ILE A 47 -6.67 -72.59 -36.01
CA ILE A 47 -5.28 -72.93 -36.35
C ILE A 47 -5.11 -73.29 -37.81
N GLY A 48 -4.24 -72.56 -38.51
CA GLY A 48 -3.86 -72.83 -39.87
C GLY A 48 -2.68 -73.79 -39.97
N VAL A 49 -2.71 -74.72 -40.93
CA VAL A 49 -1.61 -75.66 -41.20
C VAL A 49 -1.34 -75.77 -42.70
N LEU A 50 -0.07 -75.54 -43.07
CA LEU A 50 0.49 -75.73 -44.40
C LEU A 50 1.56 -76.83 -44.32
N ALA A 51 1.29 -77.98 -44.93
CA ALA A 51 2.20 -79.12 -44.93
C ALA A 51 2.06 -79.96 -46.21
N ALA A 52 3.18 -80.40 -46.77
CA ALA A 52 3.20 -81.40 -47.82
C ALA A 52 3.23 -82.82 -47.25
N HIS A 53 2.49 -83.74 -47.86
CA HIS A 53 2.53 -85.18 -47.58
C HIS A 53 1.94 -85.93 -48.77
N THR A 54 2.54 -87.06 -49.16
CA THR A 54 2.03 -87.90 -50.26
C THR A 54 0.60 -88.38 -49.98
N TYR A 55 0.36 -88.84 -48.75
CA TYR A 55 -0.95 -89.28 -48.26
C TYR A 55 -1.32 -88.54 -46.99
N ARG A 56 -2.07 -87.44 -47.10
CA ARG A 56 -2.40 -86.62 -45.92
C ARG A 56 -3.18 -87.41 -44.85
N GLY A 57 -3.85 -88.49 -45.26
CA GLY A 57 -4.64 -89.37 -44.41
C GLY A 57 -3.82 -90.05 -43.32
N ASP A 58 -2.50 -90.10 -43.45
CA ASP A 58 -1.61 -90.70 -42.45
C ASP A 58 -1.27 -89.71 -41.34
N LEU A 59 -1.54 -88.41 -41.55
CA LEU A 59 -1.22 -87.38 -40.58
C LEU A 59 -2.28 -87.27 -39.49
N VAL A 60 -1.84 -87.47 -38.26
CA VAL A 60 -2.58 -87.14 -37.04
C VAL A 60 -1.97 -85.92 -36.39
N MET A 61 -2.80 -84.89 -36.22
CA MET A 61 -2.41 -83.61 -35.67
C MET A 61 -3.18 -83.31 -34.39
N TRP A 62 -2.52 -82.67 -33.43
CA TRP A 62 -3.13 -82.15 -32.22
C TRP A 62 -2.64 -80.73 -31.94
N LEU A 63 -3.53 -79.91 -31.40
CA LEU A 63 -3.16 -78.66 -30.74
C LEU A 63 -3.17 -78.90 -29.23
N LYS A 64 -2.13 -78.45 -28.52
CA LYS A 64 -2.02 -78.50 -27.06
C LYS A 64 -1.83 -77.09 -26.50
N GLY A 65 -2.66 -76.71 -25.55
CA GLY A 65 -2.58 -75.45 -24.82
C GLY A 65 -1.63 -75.51 -23.62
N PRO A 66 -1.28 -74.36 -23.03
CA PRO A 66 -0.32 -74.26 -21.92
C PRO A 66 -0.82 -74.93 -20.63
N ASP A 67 -2.14 -75.01 -20.43
CA ASP A 67 -2.78 -75.70 -19.30
C ASP A 67 -2.80 -77.23 -19.43
N GLY A 68 -2.27 -77.77 -20.54
CA GLY A 68 -2.23 -79.20 -20.83
C GLY A 68 -3.43 -79.71 -21.63
N THR A 69 -4.47 -78.90 -21.88
CA THR A 69 -5.59 -79.24 -22.75
C THR A 69 -5.07 -79.61 -24.14
N ARG A 70 -5.52 -80.73 -24.71
CA ARG A 70 -5.03 -81.28 -25.98
C ARG A 70 -6.20 -81.70 -26.87
N VAL A 71 -6.31 -81.10 -28.05
CA VAL A 71 -7.42 -81.26 -29.01
C VAL A 71 -6.89 -81.89 -30.29
N GLN A 72 -7.58 -82.91 -30.81
CA GLN A 72 -7.22 -83.58 -32.05
C GLN A 72 -7.75 -82.81 -33.27
N LEU A 73 -6.85 -82.38 -34.15
CA LEU A 73 -7.19 -81.62 -35.36
C LEU A 73 -7.53 -82.55 -36.52
N THR A 74 -6.77 -83.63 -36.71
CA THR A 74 -6.99 -84.63 -37.78
C THR A 74 -7.00 -86.04 -37.19
N PRO A 75 -7.78 -86.99 -37.73
CA PRO A 75 -7.93 -88.32 -37.13
C PRO A 75 -6.94 -89.37 -37.64
N GLY A 76 -6.27 -89.14 -38.78
CA GLY A 76 -5.36 -90.14 -39.39
C GLY A 76 -6.06 -91.29 -40.09
N SER A 77 -7.22 -91.05 -40.72
CA SER A 77 -7.97 -92.12 -41.37
C SER A 77 -7.35 -92.46 -42.73
N GLY A 78 -6.74 -93.65 -42.83
CA GLY A 78 -6.08 -94.23 -44.01
C GLY A 78 -7.00 -94.55 -45.20
N SER A 79 -7.91 -93.65 -45.57
CA SER A 79 -8.79 -93.79 -46.74
C SER A 79 -8.90 -92.54 -47.62
N ASN A 80 -8.11 -91.49 -47.38
CA ASN A 80 -8.03 -90.32 -48.27
C ASN A 80 -6.70 -90.29 -49.03
N GLY A 81 -6.72 -90.76 -50.29
CA GLY A 81 -5.57 -90.77 -51.21
C GLY A 81 -5.13 -89.39 -51.73
N ALA A 82 -5.39 -88.32 -50.98
CA ALA A 82 -5.20 -86.95 -51.42
C ALA A 82 -3.98 -86.32 -50.73
N ALA A 83 -3.19 -85.57 -51.49
CA ALA A 83 -1.91 -85.02 -51.02
C ALA A 83 -2.07 -83.65 -50.34
N ASN A 84 -1.26 -83.38 -49.32
CA ASN A 84 -1.03 -82.05 -48.73
C ASN A 84 -2.17 -81.40 -47.91
N PHE A 85 -1.79 -80.45 -47.04
CA PHE A 85 -2.64 -79.57 -46.23
C PHE A 85 -2.38 -78.09 -46.58
N ASN A 86 -3.46 -77.35 -46.81
CA ASN A 86 -3.53 -75.89 -46.83
C ASN A 86 -4.89 -75.49 -46.23
N VAL A 87 -5.02 -75.65 -44.91
CA VAL A 87 -6.30 -75.61 -44.21
C VAL A 87 -6.23 -74.73 -42.95
N LEU A 88 -7.28 -73.93 -42.73
CA LEU A 88 -7.59 -73.32 -41.43
C LEU A 88 -8.58 -74.20 -40.67
N PHE A 89 -8.19 -74.69 -39.51
CA PHE A 89 -9.08 -75.37 -38.59
C PHE A 89 -9.89 -74.35 -37.78
N ASP A 90 -11.22 -74.43 -37.87
CA ASP A 90 -12.19 -73.53 -37.25
C ASP A 90 -13.47 -74.31 -36.94
N ASP A 91 -13.95 -74.25 -35.68
CA ASP A 91 -15.18 -74.92 -35.24
C ASP A 91 -16.43 -74.42 -36.00
N SER A 92 -16.40 -73.19 -36.49
CA SER A 92 -17.46 -72.53 -37.27
C SER A 92 -17.43 -72.88 -38.76
N ALA A 93 -16.44 -73.63 -39.22
CA ALA A 93 -16.34 -74.01 -40.63
C ALA A 93 -17.50 -74.91 -41.06
N GLY A 94 -17.96 -74.78 -42.31
CA GLY A 94 -19.13 -75.52 -42.81
C GLY A 94 -18.90 -77.00 -43.16
N SER A 95 -17.67 -77.51 -43.04
CA SER A 95 -17.31 -78.88 -43.42
C SER A 95 -16.28 -79.46 -42.46
N SER A 96 -16.43 -80.74 -42.07
CA SER A 96 -15.46 -81.43 -41.21
C SER A 96 -14.22 -81.89 -41.99
N ILE A 97 -13.06 -81.85 -41.34
CA ILE A 97 -11.78 -82.27 -41.92
C ILE A 97 -11.79 -83.72 -42.44
N VAL A 98 -12.65 -84.58 -41.88
CA VAL A 98 -12.80 -85.97 -42.37
C VAL A 98 -13.28 -86.03 -43.82
N ASN A 99 -13.94 -84.97 -44.30
CA ASN A 99 -14.42 -84.83 -45.67
C ASN A 99 -13.43 -84.08 -46.59
N TYR A 100 -12.21 -83.79 -46.13
CA TYR A 100 -11.21 -83.06 -46.91
C TYR A 100 -10.54 -83.95 -47.98
N THR A 101 -11.09 -83.96 -49.19
CA THR A 101 -10.69 -84.84 -50.31
C THR A 101 -9.84 -84.16 -51.40
N ASN A 102 -9.74 -82.83 -51.40
CA ASN A 102 -9.09 -82.07 -52.49
C ASN A 102 -7.56 -82.14 -52.39
N SER A 103 -6.87 -82.74 -53.37
CA SER A 103 -5.41 -82.60 -53.52
C SER A 103 -5.03 -81.17 -53.90
N VAL A 104 -4.17 -80.54 -53.09
CA VAL A 104 -3.68 -79.16 -53.31
C VAL A 104 -2.17 -79.22 -53.50
N SER A 105 -1.61 -78.47 -54.47
CA SER A 105 -0.15 -78.33 -54.57
C SER A 105 0.33 -77.30 -53.55
N VAL A 106 1.23 -77.70 -52.64
CA VAL A 106 1.81 -76.82 -51.63
C VAL A 106 3.34 -76.90 -51.63
N THR A 107 3.97 -75.77 -51.34
CA THR A 107 5.43 -75.61 -51.21
C THR A 107 5.71 -74.67 -50.04
N SER A 108 6.98 -74.54 -49.62
CA SER A 108 7.37 -73.54 -48.61
C SER A 108 7.06 -72.10 -49.02
N THR A 109 6.85 -71.83 -50.31
CA THR A 109 6.50 -70.50 -50.85
C THR A 109 5.00 -70.30 -51.09
N THR A 110 4.14 -71.28 -50.77
CA THR A 110 2.70 -71.12 -50.90
C THR A 110 2.22 -70.03 -49.93
N PRO A 111 1.57 -68.94 -50.42
CA PRO A 111 1.23 -67.80 -49.58
C PRO A 111 0.09 -68.17 -48.61
N VAL A 112 0.41 -68.18 -47.31
CA VAL A 112 -0.55 -68.32 -46.20
C VAL A 112 -0.12 -67.39 -45.06
N PRO A 113 -1.07 -66.77 -44.33
CA PRO A 113 -2.52 -66.71 -44.60
C PRO A 113 -2.87 -65.83 -45.84
N PRO A 114 -4.07 -65.97 -46.45
CA PRO A 114 -5.16 -66.88 -46.09
C PRO A 114 -4.89 -68.33 -46.51
N TYR A 115 -5.45 -69.27 -45.74
CA TYR A 115 -5.41 -70.69 -46.09
C TYR A 115 -6.45 -71.02 -47.17
N GLY A 116 -6.20 -72.09 -47.92
CA GLY A 116 -7.00 -72.45 -49.10
C GLY A 116 -8.43 -72.92 -48.80
N ALA A 117 -8.70 -73.37 -47.58
CA ALA A 117 -10.03 -73.77 -47.13
C ALA A 117 -10.13 -73.79 -45.59
N ASN A 118 -11.36 -73.67 -45.07
CA ASN A 118 -11.66 -73.80 -43.65
C ASN A 118 -12.35 -75.15 -43.38
N TYR A 119 -11.92 -75.87 -42.34
CA TYR A 119 -12.52 -77.14 -41.95
C TYR A 119 -12.68 -77.24 -40.43
N GLN A 120 -13.75 -77.90 -39.98
CA GLN A 120 -13.90 -78.26 -38.57
C GLN A 120 -12.87 -79.34 -38.22
N PRO A 121 -12.14 -79.19 -37.11
CA PRO A 121 -11.22 -80.21 -36.60
C PRO A 121 -11.95 -81.50 -36.22
N SER A 122 -11.22 -82.61 -36.06
CA SER A 122 -11.78 -83.89 -35.58
C SER A 122 -12.38 -83.80 -34.17
N SER A 123 -11.88 -82.88 -33.34
CA SER A 123 -12.41 -82.54 -32.02
C SER A 123 -12.43 -81.03 -31.90
N ALA A 124 -13.50 -80.50 -31.29
CA ALA A 124 -13.76 -79.06 -31.27
C ALA A 124 -12.67 -78.26 -30.54
N LEU A 125 -12.20 -77.19 -31.17
CA LEU A 125 -11.24 -76.23 -30.62
C LEU A 125 -11.83 -75.42 -29.46
N SER A 126 -13.16 -75.35 -29.34
CA SER A 126 -13.90 -74.77 -28.21
C SER A 126 -13.54 -75.37 -26.85
N ALA A 127 -12.85 -76.52 -26.78
CA ALA A 127 -12.25 -77.03 -25.55
C ALA A 127 -11.22 -76.08 -24.90
N PHE A 128 -10.68 -75.13 -25.67
CA PHE A 128 -9.77 -74.09 -25.18
C PHE A 128 -10.48 -72.83 -24.67
N ILE A 129 -11.80 -72.69 -24.88
CA ILE A 129 -12.56 -71.52 -24.42
C ILE A 129 -12.59 -71.48 -22.89
N GLY A 130 -12.42 -70.29 -22.32
CA GLY A 130 -12.37 -70.05 -20.88
C GLY A 130 -11.00 -70.33 -20.24
N LYS A 131 -10.01 -70.76 -21.02
CA LYS A 131 -8.63 -71.01 -20.54
C LYS A 131 -7.77 -69.76 -20.66
N ASN A 132 -6.72 -69.68 -19.84
CA ASN A 132 -5.71 -68.62 -19.93
C ASN A 132 -4.84 -68.82 -21.19
N SER A 133 -4.59 -67.74 -21.93
CA SER A 133 -3.80 -67.74 -23.16
C SER A 133 -2.29 -67.87 -22.96
N VAL A 134 -1.74 -67.41 -21.83
CA VAL A 134 -0.30 -67.27 -21.59
C VAL A 134 0.41 -68.61 -21.55
N GLY A 135 1.50 -68.70 -22.30
CA GLY A 135 2.42 -69.83 -22.25
C GLY A 135 2.68 -70.46 -23.61
N THR A 136 3.14 -71.71 -23.58
CA THR A 136 3.54 -72.44 -24.79
C THR A 136 2.38 -73.26 -25.34
N TRP A 137 1.92 -72.88 -26.54
CA TRP A 137 1.01 -73.69 -27.35
C TRP A 137 1.82 -74.58 -28.28
N THR A 138 1.40 -75.83 -28.48
CA THR A 138 2.14 -76.80 -29.28
C THR A 138 1.24 -77.48 -30.30
N LEU A 139 1.57 -77.35 -31.59
CA LEU A 139 1.07 -78.21 -32.66
C LEU A 139 1.94 -79.46 -32.73
N GLU A 140 1.31 -80.62 -32.56
CA GLU A 140 1.95 -81.94 -32.62
C GLU A 140 1.46 -82.68 -33.86
N ILE A 141 2.37 -83.17 -34.70
CA ILE A 141 2.08 -83.85 -35.97
C ILE A 141 2.73 -85.23 -35.94
N CYS A 142 1.98 -86.25 -36.32
CA CYS A 142 2.43 -87.63 -36.43
C CYS A 142 2.05 -88.19 -37.78
N ASP A 143 2.98 -88.86 -38.45
CA ASP A 143 2.68 -89.72 -39.59
C ASP A 143 2.54 -91.16 -39.10
N GLN A 144 1.35 -91.75 -39.24
CA GLN A 144 0.97 -93.04 -38.64
C GLN A 144 1.28 -94.26 -39.48
N PHE A 145 1.57 -94.10 -40.77
CA PHE A 145 1.74 -95.21 -41.71
C PHE A 145 3.03 -95.04 -42.51
N GLY A 146 3.78 -96.13 -42.64
CA GLY A 146 5.04 -96.10 -43.38
C GLY A 146 4.88 -96.14 -44.89
N GLY A 147 5.92 -95.70 -45.58
CA GLY A 147 6.01 -95.69 -47.04
C GLY A 147 6.08 -94.30 -47.66
N ASP A 148 5.80 -93.26 -46.88
CA ASP A 148 5.76 -91.87 -47.33
C ASP A 148 6.48 -90.93 -46.35
N SER A 149 6.72 -89.70 -46.77
CA SER A 149 7.30 -88.66 -45.92
C SER A 149 6.67 -87.32 -46.24
N GLY A 150 6.54 -86.46 -45.24
CA GLY A 150 6.02 -85.11 -45.40
C GLY A 150 7.02 -84.01 -45.07
N THR A 151 6.60 -82.79 -45.37
CA THR A 151 7.31 -81.58 -44.95
C THR A 151 6.31 -80.57 -44.41
N PHE A 152 6.49 -80.16 -43.17
CA PHE A 152 5.80 -79.03 -42.58
C PHE A 152 6.42 -77.74 -43.10
N TYR A 153 5.59 -76.74 -43.43
CA TYR A 153 6.04 -75.43 -43.87
C TYR A 153 5.65 -74.31 -42.91
N GLN A 154 4.37 -74.21 -42.54
CA GLN A 154 3.89 -73.13 -41.68
C GLN A 154 2.63 -73.50 -40.92
N ALA A 155 2.47 -72.94 -39.73
CA ALA A 155 1.21 -72.89 -39.01
C ALA A 155 0.98 -71.51 -38.39
N ASP A 156 -0.29 -71.12 -38.32
CA ASP A 156 -0.74 -69.85 -37.76
C ASP A 156 -1.82 -70.14 -36.70
N LEU A 157 -1.52 -69.86 -35.43
CA LEU A 157 -2.47 -69.96 -34.32
C LEU A 157 -3.18 -68.62 -34.15
N TYR A 158 -4.52 -68.64 -34.12
CA TYR A 158 -5.35 -67.48 -33.85
C TYR A 158 -6.08 -67.67 -32.53
N LEU A 159 -5.93 -66.71 -31.61
CA LEU A 159 -6.60 -66.69 -30.31
C LEU A 159 -7.41 -65.40 -30.16
N THR A 160 -8.71 -65.50 -29.87
CA THR A 160 -9.56 -64.33 -29.63
C THR A 160 -9.74 -64.09 -28.13
N ALA A 161 -9.46 -62.87 -27.67
CA ALA A 161 -9.58 -62.47 -26.28
C ALA A 161 -11.02 -62.12 -25.88
N GLY A 162 -11.45 -62.57 -24.69
CA GLY A 162 -12.69 -62.11 -24.06
C GLY A 162 -12.52 -60.76 -23.36
N THR A 163 -13.57 -59.93 -23.34
CA THR A 163 -13.59 -58.68 -22.57
C THR A 163 -13.64 -58.98 -21.07
N VAL A 164 -12.60 -58.63 -20.31
CA VAL A 164 -12.68 -58.59 -18.84
C VAL A 164 -13.17 -57.21 -18.40
N SER A 165 -14.17 -57.17 -17.54
CA SER A 165 -14.59 -55.94 -16.85
C SER A 165 -13.53 -55.59 -15.81
N SER A 166 -12.84 -54.47 -15.98
CA SER A 166 -11.78 -53.99 -15.09
C SER A 166 -11.97 -52.51 -14.72
N ALA A 167 -11.38 -52.14 -13.59
CA ALA A 167 -11.11 -50.75 -13.25
C ALA A 167 -9.66 -50.41 -13.66
N ASP A 168 -9.30 -49.14 -13.52
CA ASP A 168 -7.98 -48.55 -13.75
C ASP A 168 -7.94 -47.40 -12.72
N LEU A 169 -7.43 -47.72 -11.52
CA LEU A 169 -7.50 -46.88 -10.34
C LEU A 169 -6.15 -46.23 -10.05
N SER A 170 -6.12 -44.91 -10.06
CA SER A 170 -4.94 -44.14 -9.68
C SER A 170 -5.17 -43.40 -8.36
N LEU A 171 -4.12 -43.25 -7.55
CA LEU A 171 -4.09 -42.48 -6.31
C LEU A 171 -3.17 -41.25 -6.49
N GLY A 172 -3.62 -40.10 -5.97
CA GLY A 172 -2.82 -38.89 -5.85
C GLY A 172 -2.83 -38.37 -4.41
N VAL A 173 -1.68 -37.89 -3.95
CA VAL A 173 -1.46 -37.30 -2.62
C VAL A 173 -0.83 -35.92 -2.77
N THR A 174 -1.45 -34.91 -2.17
CA THR A 174 -0.88 -33.56 -2.10
C THR A 174 -0.86 -33.04 -0.68
N VAL A 175 0.04 -32.12 -0.38
CA VAL A 175 0.08 -31.37 0.89
C VAL A 175 -0.01 -29.87 0.59
N ASN A 176 -0.74 -29.12 1.41
CA ASN A 176 -0.83 -27.66 1.23
C ASN A 176 0.46 -26.92 1.61
N ASP A 177 1.21 -27.47 2.57
CA ASP A 177 2.49 -26.94 3.04
C ASP A 177 3.43 -28.11 3.36
N SER A 178 4.47 -28.29 2.55
CA SER A 178 5.51 -29.30 2.78
C SER A 178 6.55 -28.87 3.80
N THR A 179 6.50 -27.62 4.28
CA THR A 179 7.43 -27.04 5.24
C THR A 179 6.75 -26.27 6.39
N PRO A 180 5.79 -26.87 7.11
CA PRO A 180 5.05 -26.18 8.15
C PRO A 180 5.95 -25.83 9.33
N LEU A 181 5.73 -24.66 9.91
CA LEU A 181 6.29 -24.31 11.21
C LEU A 181 5.71 -25.23 12.30
N PRO A 182 6.39 -25.39 13.44
CA PRO A 182 5.82 -26.05 14.62
C PRO A 182 4.43 -25.49 14.95
N GLY A 183 3.46 -26.33 15.25
CA GLY A 183 2.08 -25.97 15.59
C GLY A 183 1.15 -25.79 14.41
N VAL A 184 1.68 -25.42 13.25
CA VAL A 184 0.87 -25.02 12.10
C VAL A 184 0.08 -26.21 11.53
N ALA A 185 -1.17 -25.93 11.18
CA ALA A 185 -2.06 -26.86 10.52
C ALA A 185 -1.54 -27.26 9.12
N THR A 186 -1.47 -28.55 8.86
CA THR A 186 -1.10 -29.13 7.57
C THR A 186 -2.24 -30.01 7.07
N ILE A 187 -2.58 -29.88 5.79
CA ILE A 187 -3.67 -30.59 5.14
C ILE A 187 -3.08 -31.52 4.08
N TYR A 188 -3.28 -32.82 4.28
CA TYR A 188 -2.96 -33.85 3.29
C TYR A 188 -4.23 -34.23 2.53
N THR A 189 -4.23 -34.09 1.22
CA THR A 189 -5.37 -34.46 0.37
C THR A 189 -5.04 -35.71 -0.42
N MET A 190 -5.89 -36.72 -0.29
CA MET A 190 -5.84 -37.94 -1.09
C MET A 190 -6.96 -37.93 -2.12
N THR A 191 -6.66 -38.32 -3.35
CA THR A 191 -7.62 -38.41 -4.46
C THR A 191 -7.49 -39.76 -5.14
N VAL A 192 -8.59 -40.53 -5.17
CA VAL A 192 -8.67 -41.76 -5.98
C VAL A 192 -9.50 -41.47 -7.21
N THR A 193 -8.99 -41.87 -8.37
CA THR A 193 -9.67 -41.74 -9.67
C THR A 193 -9.83 -43.11 -10.30
N ASN A 194 -11.02 -43.40 -10.82
CA ASN A 194 -11.22 -44.51 -11.76
C ASN A 194 -11.17 -43.94 -13.18
N ASN A 195 -10.20 -44.36 -13.99
CA ASN A 195 -9.95 -43.79 -15.30
C ASN A 195 -11.19 -43.86 -16.22
N ALA A 196 -11.31 -42.92 -17.14
CA ALA A 196 -12.37 -42.93 -18.14
C ALA A 196 -12.24 -44.10 -19.13
N SER A 197 -11.04 -44.68 -19.30
CA SER A 197 -10.79 -45.91 -20.07
C SER A 197 -11.35 -47.17 -19.41
N SER A 198 -11.67 -47.13 -18.12
CA SER A 198 -12.19 -48.29 -17.38
C SER A 198 -13.48 -48.83 -17.99
N THR A 199 -13.63 -50.14 -17.92
CA THR A 199 -14.80 -50.83 -18.47
C THR A 199 -15.84 -51.16 -17.39
N SER A 200 -15.54 -50.92 -16.11
CA SER A 200 -16.42 -51.17 -14.97
C SER A 200 -16.31 -50.12 -13.86
N THR A 201 -17.39 -49.99 -13.09
CA THR A 201 -17.40 -49.30 -11.80
C THR A 201 -16.58 -50.11 -10.80
N ALA A 202 -15.59 -49.49 -10.16
CA ALA A 202 -14.86 -50.06 -9.03
C ALA A 202 -15.71 -49.92 -7.75
N ASN A 203 -15.80 -50.96 -6.94
CA ASN A 203 -16.57 -50.96 -5.69
C ASN A 203 -15.71 -51.44 -4.52
N SER A 204 -16.10 -51.07 -3.30
CA SER A 204 -15.41 -51.42 -2.06
C SER A 204 -13.95 -50.97 -2.06
N ILE A 205 -13.69 -49.77 -2.60
CA ILE A 205 -12.35 -49.19 -2.66
C ILE A 205 -11.94 -48.73 -1.25
N THR A 206 -10.76 -49.18 -0.81
CA THR A 206 -10.14 -48.75 0.45
C THR A 206 -8.70 -48.29 0.22
N VAL A 207 -8.27 -47.25 0.93
CA VAL A 207 -6.89 -46.73 0.88
C VAL A 207 -6.29 -46.83 2.27
N ASN A 208 -5.09 -47.39 2.38
CA ASN A 208 -4.28 -47.35 3.60
C ASN A 208 -3.41 -46.11 3.54
N SER A 209 -3.34 -45.34 4.62
CA SER A 209 -2.47 -44.17 4.72
C SER A 209 -1.75 -44.12 6.05
N SER A 210 -0.58 -43.48 6.08
CA SER A 210 0.23 -43.33 7.28
C SER A 210 0.69 -41.88 7.41
N LEU A 211 0.22 -41.20 8.46
CA LEU A 211 0.74 -39.88 8.85
C LEU A 211 2.16 -40.00 9.42
N PRO A 212 3.05 -39.04 9.15
CA PRO A 212 4.31 -38.91 9.88
C PRO A 212 4.08 -38.83 11.39
N ALA A 213 4.98 -39.39 12.21
CA ALA A 213 4.81 -39.43 13.67
C ALA A 213 4.72 -38.03 14.34
N PHE A 214 5.32 -37.01 13.73
CA PHE A 214 5.22 -35.61 14.19
C PHE A 214 3.99 -34.87 13.66
N MET A 215 3.18 -35.52 12.81
CA MET A 215 1.94 -34.99 12.29
C MET A 215 0.79 -35.65 13.05
N VAL A 216 0.22 -34.91 13.99
CA VAL A 216 -0.82 -35.46 14.86
C VAL A 216 -2.18 -35.28 14.19
N TYR A 217 -2.88 -36.38 13.90
CA TYR A 217 -4.21 -36.38 13.29
C TYR A 217 -5.21 -35.54 14.10
N ARG A 218 -6.15 -34.90 13.41
CA ARG A 218 -7.22 -34.09 14.03
C ARG A 218 -8.58 -34.42 13.48
N SER A 219 -8.76 -34.21 12.18
CA SER A 219 -10.02 -34.45 11.52
C SER A 219 -9.77 -34.89 10.08
N ALA A 220 -10.82 -35.41 9.46
CA ALA A 220 -10.86 -35.71 8.05
C ALA A 220 -12.21 -35.25 7.50
N SER A 221 -12.19 -34.68 6.30
CA SER A 221 -13.42 -34.27 5.60
C SER A 221 -13.32 -34.58 4.12
N GLY A 222 -14.40 -35.06 3.52
CA GLY A 222 -14.45 -35.38 2.10
C GLY A 222 -15.40 -36.53 1.81
N THR A 223 -15.20 -37.19 0.67
CA THR A 223 -15.97 -38.36 0.28
C THR A 223 -15.58 -39.58 1.11
N GLY A 224 -16.56 -40.41 1.48
CA GLY A 224 -16.30 -41.66 2.21
C GLY A 224 -16.09 -41.45 3.70
N SER A 225 -15.38 -42.39 4.35
CA SER A 225 -15.09 -42.34 5.79
C SER A 225 -13.64 -42.68 6.09
N TYR A 226 -13.03 -41.97 7.05
CA TYR A 226 -11.65 -42.19 7.48
C TYR A 226 -11.60 -42.69 8.92
N ASN A 227 -10.81 -43.74 9.15
CA ASN A 227 -10.52 -44.26 10.48
C ASN A 227 -9.09 -43.86 10.88
N SER A 228 -8.97 -42.85 11.73
CA SER A 228 -7.66 -42.36 12.19
C SER A 228 -6.89 -43.32 13.07
N GLY A 229 -7.57 -44.29 13.72
CA GLY A 229 -6.91 -45.32 14.51
C GLY A 229 -6.17 -46.35 13.64
N THR A 230 -6.58 -46.52 12.39
CA THR A 230 -5.97 -47.48 11.44
C THR A 230 -5.36 -46.83 10.21
N GLY A 231 -5.62 -45.55 9.95
CA GLY A 231 -5.19 -44.84 8.74
C GLY A 231 -5.98 -45.21 7.48
N VAL A 232 -7.14 -45.89 7.63
CA VAL A 232 -7.89 -46.44 6.50
C VAL A 232 -8.97 -45.46 6.03
N TRP A 233 -8.96 -45.14 4.74
CA TRP A 233 -10.03 -44.41 4.06
C TRP A 233 -10.91 -45.37 3.24
N SER A 234 -12.20 -45.43 3.56
CA SER A 234 -13.21 -46.16 2.80
C SER A 234 -13.87 -45.24 1.78
N VAL A 235 -13.50 -45.38 0.51
CA VAL A 235 -13.94 -44.50 -0.59
C VAL A 235 -15.34 -44.90 -1.09
N GLY A 236 -15.62 -46.20 -1.18
CA GLY A 236 -16.89 -46.73 -1.69
C GLY A 236 -16.79 -47.18 -3.15
N SER A 237 -17.60 -46.57 -4.03
CA SER A 237 -17.67 -46.95 -5.45
C SER A 237 -17.37 -45.77 -6.37
N LEU A 238 -16.62 -46.02 -7.44
CA LEU A 238 -16.28 -45.03 -8.48
C LEU A 238 -16.61 -45.56 -9.87
N ALA A 239 -17.48 -44.85 -10.59
CA ALA A 239 -17.75 -45.12 -12.00
C ALA A 239 -16.54 -44.75 -12.88
N PRO A 240 -16.42 -45.28 -14.11
CA PRO A 240 -15.39 -44.84 -15.04
C PRO A 240 -15.40 -43.32 -15.25
N GLY A 241 -14.24 -42.68 -15.09
CA GLY A 241 -14.04 -41.24 -15.17
C GLY A 241 -14.40 -40.45 -13.91
N ALA A 242 -14.79 -41.11 -12.81
CA ALA A 242 -15.12 -40.45 -11.55
C ALA A 242 -13.94 -40.46 -10.57
N SER A 243 -13.87 -39.43 -9.73
CA SER A 243 -12.89 -39.31 -8.64
C SER A 243 -13.58 -39.03 -7.31
N ALA A 244 -12.92 -39.44 -6.23
CA ALA A 244 -13.28 -39.08 -4.86
C ALA A 244 -12.06 -38.49 -4.16
N SER A 245 -12.27 -37.61 -3.18
CA SER A 245 -11.16 -37.02 -2.42
C SER A 245 -11.50 -36.86 -0.95
N ILE A 246 -10.47 -36.93 -0.12
CA ILE A 246 -10.53 -36.66 1.32
C ILE A 246 -9.34 -35.81 1.75
N SER A 247 -9.60 -34.84 2.62
CA SER A 247 -8.57 -34.02 3.26
C SER A 247 -8.41 -34.46 4.70
N ILE A 248 -7.16 -34.70 5.11
CA ILE A 248 -6.73 -35.07 6.45
C ILE A 248 -6.04 -33.86 7.07
N TYR A 249 -6.62 -33.33 8.15
CA TYR A 249 -6.06 -32.22 8.90
C TYR A 249 -5.18 -32.77 10.02
N ALA A 250 -3.93 -32.31 10.04
CA ALA A 250 -2.95 -32.68 11.05
C ALA A 250 -2.19 -31.44 11.55
N ALA A 251 -1.68 -31.52 12.77
CA ALA A 251 -0.87 -30.46 13.37
C ALA A 251 0.59 -30.91 13.48
N ASN A 252 1.52 -30.04 13.11
CA ASN A 252 2.95 -30.28 13.31
C ASN A 252 3.30 -30.15 14.80
N SER A 253 3.72 -31.22 15.46
CA SER A 253 4.06 -31.20 16.90
C SER A 253 5.56 -31.23 17.18
N SER A 254 6.41 -31.07 16.17
CA SER A 254 7.87 -31.20 16.32
C SER A 254 8.60 -29.90 16.05
N THR A 255 9.86 -29.86 16.48
CA THR A 255 10.79 -28.76 16.25
C THR A 255 11.39 -28.83 14.84
N ALA A 256 12.12 -27.77 14.48
CA ALA A 256 12.75 -27.61 13.18
C ALA A 256 13.65 -28.78 12.76
N GLY A 257 13.58 -29.15 11.47
CA GLY A 257 14.42 -30.17 10.85
C GLY A 257 13.88 -31.60 10.94
N THR A 258 12.79 -31.83 11.68
CA THR A 258 12.11 -33.14 11.67
C THR A 258 11.44 -33.36 10.32
N SER A 259 11.74 -34.48 9.66
CA SER A 259 11.18 -34.86 8.35
C SER A 259 10.42 -36.17 8.41
N GLY A 260 9.41 -36.32 7.58
CA GLY A 260 8.70 -37.60 7.41
C GLY A 260 7.78 -37.58 6.21
N THR A 261 7.29 -38.77 5.86
CA THR A 261 6.52 -38.97 4.63
C THR A 261 5.11 -39.41 4.97
N PHE A 262 4.12 -38.72 4.40
CA PHE A 262 2.76 -39.22 4.32
C PHE A 262 2.69 -40.15 3.11
N SER A 263 2.40 -41.42 3.35
CA SER A 263 2.26 -42.43 2.30
C SER A 263 0.81 -42.91 2.27
N ALA A 264 0.27 -43.11 1.07
CA ALA A 264 -1.02 -43.74 0.88
C ALA A 264 -0.97 -44.75 -0.27
N GLU A 265 -1.77 -45.80 -0.18
CA GLU A 265 -1.84 -46.89 -1.14
C GLU A 265 -3.29 -47.42 -1.22
N ILE A 266 -3.79 -47.69 -2.42
CA ILE A 266 -5.06 -48.41 -2.59
C ILE A 266 -4.87 -49.83 -2.05
N SER A 267 -5.53 -50.10 -0.95
CA SER A 267 -5.40 -51.35 -0.20
C SER A 267 -6.40 -52.43 -0.63
N GLY A 268 -7.43 -52.05 -1.38
CA GLY A 268 -8.44 -52.99 -1.86
C GLY A 268 -9.43 -52.38 -2.84
N SER A 269 -9.88 -53.22 -3.77
CA SER A 269 -11.00 -53.00 -4.69
C SER A 269 -11.63 -54.35 -5.01
N SER A 270 -12.95 -54.39 -5.18
CA SER A 270 -13.65 -55.61 -5.63
C SER A 270 -13.55 -55.86 -7.14
N THR A 271 -13.06 -54.88 -7.90
CA THR A 271 -12.84 -54.97 -9.34
C THR A 271 -11.34 -54.99 -9.59
N VAL A 272 -10.88 -55.91 -10.43
CA VAL A 272 -9.45 -56.04 -10.77
C VAL A 272 -8.98 -54.78 -11.47
N ASP A 273 -7.82 -54.32 -11.03
CA ASP A 273 -6.99 -53.33 -11.69
C ASP A 273 -5.84 -54.06 -12.41
N PRO A 274 -5.74 -54.04 -13.75
CA PRO A 274 -4.80 -54.90 -14.48
C PRO A 274 -3.31 -54.57 -14.31
N ASP A 275 -2.97 -53.33 -14.01
CA ASP A 275 -1.57 -52.86 -13.91
C ASP A 275 -1.14 -52.51 -12.48
N SER A 276 -2.07 -52.48 -11.52
CA SER A 276 -1.80 -52.22 -10.10
C SER A 276 -2.25 -53.39 -9.20
N THR A 277 -1.45 -53.72 -8.18
CA THR A 277 -1.76 -54.80 -7.21
C THR A 277 -1.99 -54.22 -5.82
N PRO A 278 -3.26 -54.15 -5.34
CA PRO A 278 -3.56 -53.51 -4.07
C PRO A 278 -2.79 -54.08 -2.87
N ASN A 279 -2.31 -53.20 -1.99
CA ASN A 279 -1.64 -53.52 -0.74
C ASN A 279 -0.34 -54.36 -0.91
N ASN A 280 0.44 -54.08 -1.96
CA ASN A 280 1.75 -54.68 -2.21
C ASN A 280 2.93 -53.77 -1.81
N GLY A 281 2.69 -52.49 -1.53
CA GLY A 281 3.69 -51.47 -1.18
C GLY A 281 4.60 -51.07 -2.35
N SER A 282 4.15 -51.23 -3.59
CA SER A 282 4.92 -50.93 -4.81
C SER A 282 4.94 -49.44 -5.10
N THR A 283 6.12 -48.83 -5.11
CA THR A 283 6.27 -47.37 -5.32
C THR A 283 6.27 -46.96 -6.80
N THR A 284 6.07 -47.92 -7.70
CA THR A 284 6.16 -47.73 -9.16
C THR A 284 4.81 -47.91 -9.86
N GLU A 285 3.80 -48.33 -9.11
CA GLU A 285 2.41 -48.44 -9.54
C GLU A 285 1.69 -47.11 -9.26
N ASP A 286 0.58 -46.87 -9.94
CA ASP A 286 -0.19 -45.63 -9.82
C ASP A 286 -1.26 -45.67 -8.71
N ASP A 287 -1.33 -46.78 -7.97
CA ASP A 287 -2.18 -46.97 -6.81
C ASP A 287 -1.49 -46.60 -5.47
N ASP A 288 -0.22 -46.19 -5.51
CA ASP A 288 0.57 -45.65 -4.41
C ASP A 288 1.02 -44.22 -4.72
N ASP A 289 0.90 -43.32 -3.73
CA ASP A 289 1.52 -42.01 -3.79
C ASP A 289 1.94 -41.52 -2.40
N ARG A 290 2.91 -40.61 -2.36
CA ARG A 290 3.54 -40.15 -1.12
C ARG A 290 4.05 -38.72 -1.23
N VAL A 291 3.99 -37.99 -0.11
CA VAL A 291 4.53 -36.63 0.00
C VAL A 291 5.38 -36.49 1.26
N THR A 292 6.53 -35.84 1.12
CA THR A 292 7.45 -35.60 2.25
C THR A 292 7.23 -34.19 2.80
N THR A 293 7.17 -34.11 4.12
CA THR A 293 7.03 -32.86 4.87
C THR A 293 8.22 -32.70 5.80
N VAL A 294 8.76 -31.49 5.92
CA VAL A 294 9.91 -31.16 6.77
C VAL A 294 9.58 -29.96 7.64
N THR A 295 9.64 -30.08 8.96
CA THR A 295 9.38 -28.94 9.85
C THR A 295 10.38 -27.81 9.58
N ALA A 296 9.86 -26.63 9.24
CA ALA A 296 10.69 -25.46 8.97
C ALA A 296 11.37 -24.93 10.23
N THR A 297 12.49 -24.23 10.03
CA THR A 297 13.13 -23.45 11.09
C THR A 297 12.32 -22.19 11.38
N LEU A 298 12.06 -21.93 12.67
CA LEU A 298 11.48 -20.66 13.09
C LEU A 298 12.35 -19.47 12.61
N PRO A 299 11.75 -18.35 12.19
CA PRO A 299 12.45 -17.12 11.86
C PRO A 299 13.43 -16.65 12.94
N ALA A 300 14.33 -15.73 12.56
CA ALA A 300 15.15 -15.04 13.55
C ALA A 300 14.28 -14.08 14.37
N ALA A 301 14.56 -13.98 15.68
CA ALA A 301 13.90 -13.00 16.53
C ALA A 301 14.27 -11.58 16.09
N GLY A 302 13.36 -10.63 16.29
CA GLY A 302 13.67 -9.22 16.12
C GLY A 302 14.76 -8.76 17.09
N THR A 303 15.49 -7.72 16.72
CA THR A 303 16.44 -7.06 17.62
C THR A 303 15.73 -5.90 18.32
N PRO A 304 15.54 -5.95 19.65
CA PRO A 304 14.87 -4.87 20.36
C PRO A 304 15.75 -3.62 20.38
N PRO A 305 15.17 -2.41 20.42
CA PRO A 305 15.91 -1.20 20.71
C PRO A 305 16.70 -1.32 22.00
N ALA A 306 17.90 -0.74 22.03
CA ALA A 306 18.66 -0.62 23.27
C ALA A 306 17.85 0.23 24.25
N PHE A 307 17.70 -0.24 25.49
CA PHE A 307 17.00 0.51 26.52
C PHE A 307 17.90 1.63 27.05
N THR A 308 17.60 2.87 26.67
CA THR A 308 18.26 4.07 27.16
C THR A 308 17.43 4.72 28.27
N CYS A 309 18.06 5.18 29.34
CA CYS A 309 17.39 5.82 30.46
C CYS A 309 18.13 7.10 30.86
N GLY A 310 17.46 8.26 30.73
CA GLY A 310 17.97 9.56 31.20
C GLY A 310 17.88 9.74 32.72
N GLY A 311 17.27 8.80 33.43
CA GLY A 311 17.19 8.74 34.90
C GLY A 311 18.01 7.57 35.49
N THR A 312 17.51 7.01 36.59
CA THR A 312 18.07 5.78 37.17
C THR A 312 17.29 4.57 36.67
N THR A 313 18.01 3.56 36.18
CA THR A 313 17.39 2.28 35.83
C THR A 313 17.14 1.46 37.10
N THR A 314 15.92 0.95 37.27
CA THR A 314 15.52 0.00 38.31
C THR A 314 14.73 -1.15 37.69
N THR A 315 14.62 -2.27 38.38
CA THR A 315 13.86 -3.43 37.89
C THR A 315 12.65 -3.70 38.80
N PHE A 316 11.46 -3.84 38.21
CA PHE A 316 10.35 -4.55 38.81
C PHE A 316 10.61 -6.04 38.63
N ASP A 317 10.98 -6.70 39.72
CA ASP A 317 11.42 -8.09 39.74
C ASP A 317 10.39 -8.95 40.48
N TRP A 318 9.73 -9.87 39.78
CA TRP A 318 8.71 -10.75 40.38
C TRP A 318 9.26 -11.63 41.50
N ASP A 319 10.54 -11.99 41.49
CA ASP A 319 11.18 -12.73 42.59
C ASP A 319 11.19 -11.91 43.89
N SER A 320 11.24 -10.58 43.77
CA SER A 320 11.23 -9.64 44.89
C SER A 320 9.82 -9.17 45.31
N GLN A 321 8.84 -9.22 44.39
CA GLN A 321 7.49 -8.69 44.63
C GLN A 321 6.52 -9.79 45.08
N GLY A 322 5.76 -9.53 46.15
CA GLY A 322 4.72 -10.45 46.63
C GLY A 322 3.44 -10.40 45.81
N TRP A 323 2.90 -11.55 45.41
CA TRP A 323 1.58 -11.65 44.76
C TRP A 323 0.72 -12.71 45.44
N THR A 324 -0.53 -12.38 45.74
CA THR A 324 -1.51 -13.35 46.24
C THR A 324 -2.14 -14.07 45.05
N THR A 325 -2.00 -15.39 44.99
CA THR A 325 -2.60 -16.26 43.96
C THR A 325 -4.09 -15.92 43.73
N GLY A 326 -4.47 -15.71 42.47
CA GLY A 326 -5.83 -15.38 42.05
C GLY A 326 -6.26 -13.94 42.31
N SER A 327 -5.40 -13.08 42.88
CA SER A 327 -5.71 -11.65 43.00
C SER A 327 -5.81 -11.00 41.62
N LEU A 328 -6.72 -10.03 41.49
CA LEU A 328 -6.87 -9.20 40.29
C LEU A 328 -6.21 -7.82 40.44
N SER A 329 -5.56 -7.56 41.58
CA SER A 329 -4.85 -6.31 41.81
C SER A 329 -3.65 -6.50 42.75
N GLY A 330 -2.66 -5.63 42.60
CA GLY A 330 -1.50 -5.53 43.49
C GLY A 330 -0.90 -4.14 43.49
N SER A 331 -0.35 -3.74 44.62
CA SER A 331 0.29 -2.44 44.84
C SER A 331 1.72 -2.63 45.33
N PHE A 332 2.65 -1.95 44.68
CA PHE A 332 4.09 -2.12 44.87
C PHE A 332 4.79 -0.75 44.96
N SER A 333 6.04 -0.77 45.40
CA SER A 333 6.94 0.39 45.32
C SER A 333 8.28 -0.08 44.80
N VAL A 334 8.68 0.43 43.63
CA VAL A 334 9.92 0.06 42.94
C VAL A 334 10.67 1.35 42.61
N GLY A 335 11.92 1.45 43.06
CA GLY A 335 12.72 2.66 42.84
C GLY A 335 12.09 3.95 43.40
N GLY A 336 11.24 3.86 44.43
CA GLY A 336 10.50 5.00 44.98
C GLY A 336 9.22 5.37 44.23
N VAL A 337 8.91 4.71 43.12
CA VAL A 337 7.68 4.91 42.34
C VAL A 337 6.60 3.94 42.82
N ALA A 338 5.45 4.48 43.23
CA ALA A 338 4.29 3.65 43.54
C ALA A 338 3.70 3.07 42.24
N THR A 339 3.71 1.74 42.15
CA THR A 339 3.32 0.97 40.96
C THR A 339 2.12 0.10 41.31
N ASN A 340 1.00 0.26 40.62
CA ASN A 340 -0.20 -0.57 40.83
C ASN A 340 -0.53 -1.34 39.57
N LEU A 341 -0.82 -2.64 39.72
CA LEU A 341 -1.28 -3.52 38.67
C LEU A 341 -2.75 -3.89 38.92
N ASN A 342 -3.61 -3.71 37.93
CA ASN A 342 -5.01 -4.14 37.95
C ASN A 342 -5.31 -5.02 36.72
N ILE A 343 -6.06 -6.10 36.92
CA ILE A 343 -6.45 -7.05 35.87
C ILE A 343 -7.97 -6.98 35.69
N THR A 344 -8.40 -6.65 34.47
CA THR A 344 -9.80 -6.41 34.11
C THR A 344 -10.19 -7.18 32.84
N GLY A 345 -11.42 -7.01 32.35
CA GLY A 345 -11.95 -7.73 31.19
C GLY A 345 -12.71 -9.00 31.58
N ASN A 346 -12.55 -10.07 30.82
CA ASN A 346 -13.17 -11.38 31.03
C ASN A 346 -12.47 -12.18 32.15
N THR A 347 -12.28 -11.59 33.33
CA THR A 347 -11.53 -12.23 34.42
C THR A 347 -12.18 -13.52 34.96
N GLY A 348 -13.47 -13.77 34.65
CA GLY A 348 -14.14 -15.04 34.96
C GLY A 348 -13.66 -16.22 34.12
N SER A 349 -13.01 -15.97 32.99
CA SER A 349 -12.38 -16.99 32.14
C SER A 349 -10.97 -17.35 32.60
N LEU A 350 -10.43 -16.69 33.64
CA LEU A 350 -9.13 -17.04 34.21
C LEU A 350 -9.22 -18.34 35.00
N ILE A 351 -8.35 -19.29 34.69
CA ILE A 351 -8.35 -20.63 35.28
C ILE A 351 -7.13 -20.86 36.17
N ALA A 352 -7.12 -22.02 36.84
CA ALA A 352 -5.92 -22.52 37.48
C ALA A 352 -4.84 -22.88 36.46
N ASP A 353 -3.60 -22.57 36.79
CA ASP A 353 -2.41 -23.03 36.10
C ASP A 353 -2.50 -24.54 35.84
N PRO A 354 -2.53 -25.00 34.58
CA PRO A 354 -2.64 -26.43 34.27
C PRO A 354 -1.50 -27.28 34.83
N SER A 355 -0.34 -26.67 35.09
CA SER A 355 0.85 -27.37 35.59
C SER A 355 0.90 -27.48 37.12
N THR A 356 0.39 -26.47 37.85
CA THR A 356 0.49 -26.40 39.32
C THR A 356 -0.86 -26.48 40.05
N GLY A 357 -1.97 -26.29 39.34
CA GLY A 357 -3.32 -26.22 39.91
C GLY A 357 -3.62 -24.93 40.68
N SER A 358 -2.73 -23.95 40.67
CA SER A 358 -2.92 -22.66 41.37
C SER A 358 -3.72 -21.67 40.52
N GLN A 359 -4.75 -21.03 41.10
CA GLN A 359 -5.59 -20.06 40.38
C GLN A 359 -4.76 -18.89 39.82
N THR A 360 -4.81 -18.66 38.50
CA THR A 360 -4.20 -17.48 37.88
C THR A 360 -5.09 -16.24 38.10
N PRO A 361 -4.52 -15.03 38.20
CA PRO A 361 -3.10 -14.66 38.06
C PRO A 361 -2.24 -15.21 39.20
N VAL A 362 -1.13 -15.86 38.87
CA VAL A 362 -0.26 -16.52 39.85
C VAL A 362 1.20 -16.23 39.53
N ARG A 363 1.99 -16.02 40.59
CA ARG A 363 3.43 -15.91 40.47
C ARG A 363 4.06 -17.30 40.56
N ASN A 364 4.74 -17.76 39.53
CA ASN A 364 5.40 -19.07 39.48
C ASN A 364 6.63 -19.05 38.55
N THR A 365 7.28 -20.20 38.37
CA THR A 365 8.42 -20.38 37.47
C THR A 365 8.10 -21.36 36.32
N SER A 366 6.81 -21.58 36.01
CA SER A 366 6.41 -22.64 35.06
C SER A 366 6.48 -22.19 33.60
N SER A 367 6.39 -20.89 33.34
CA SER A 367 6.54 -20.29 32.00
C SER A 367 7.54 -19.12 32.07
N PRO A 368 8.85 -19.43 32.19
CA PRO A 368 9.88 -18.43 32.38
C PRO A 368 10.42 -17.84 31.07
N GLY A 369 9.95 -18.26 29.89
CA GLY A 369 10.33 -17.64 28.61
C GLY A 369 11.83 -17.68 28.30
N GLY A 370 12.54 -18.75 28.65
CA GLY A 370 13.98 -18.89 28.45
C GLY A 370 14.85 -18.55 29.67
N PHE A 371 14.28 -17.97 30.72
CA PHE A 371 15.02 -17.62 31.93
C PHE A 371 15.05 -18.77 32.95
N THR A 372 16.11 -18.86 33.76
CA THR A 372 16.28 -19.95 34.73
C THR A 372 15.99 -19.47 36.15
N GLY A 373 14.98 -20.06 36.79
CA GLY A 373 14.68 -19.82 38.21
C GLY A 373 14.01 -18.48 38.53
N GLN A 374 13.59 -17.74 37.51
CA GLN A 374 12.90 -16.46 37.61
C GLN A 374 11.40 -16.67 37.74
N ASN A 375 10.75 -15.95 38.65
CA ASN A 375 9.30 -15.88 38.70
C ASN A 375 8.74 -14.97 37.60
N SER A 376 7.56 -15.32 37.10
CA SER A 376 6.74 -14.47 36.24
C SER A 376 5.31 -14.42 36.78
N LEU A 377 4.51 -13.45 36.35
CA LEU A 377 3.08 -13.44 36.61
C LEU A 377 2.35 -14.11 35.43
N MET A 378 1.86 -15.33 35.67
CA MET A 378 1.17 -16.12 34.65
C MET A 378 -0.32 -15.82 34.64
N LEU A 379 -0.88 -15.68 33.44
CA LEU A 379 -2.31 -15.51 33.16
C LEU A 379 -2.75 -16.67 32.28
N ALA A 380 -3.59 -17.57 32.80
CA ALA A 380 -4.15 -18.70 32.05
C ALA A 380 -5.65 -18.47 31.82
N LEU A 381 -6.08 -18.52 30.56
CA LEU A 381 -7.42 -18.17 30.10
C LEU A 381 -8.06 -19.38 29.43
N ASP A 382 -9.28 -19.76 29.83
CA ASP A 382 -10.15 -20.67 29.08
C ASP A 382 -11.21 -19.85 28.33
N ALA A 383 -10.88 -19.46 27.10
CA ALA A 383 -11.71 -18.57 26.30
C ALA A 383 -12.84 -19.37 25.63
N VAL A 384 -14.08 -18.91 25.83
CA VAL A 384 -15.27 -19.56 25.26
C VAL A 384 -15.62 -18.99 23.88
N THR A 385 -15.20 -17.75 23.59
CA THR A 385 -15.40 -17.09 22.30
C THR A 385 -14.12 -16.38 21.86
N SER A 386 -13.94 -16.17 20.55
CA SER A 386 -12.77 -15.52 19.97
C SER A 386 -12.63 -14.02 20.29
N SER A 387 -13.51 -13.47 21.13
CA SER A 387 -13.52 -12.05 21.54
C SER A 387 -13.18 -11.84 23.03
N GLU A 388 -13.06 -12.92 23.81
CA GLU A 388 -12.75 -12.80 25.24
C GLU A 388 -11.31 -12.33 25.45
N SER A 389 -11.10 -11.39 26.35
CA SER A 389 -9.75 -10.96 26.69
C SER A 389 -9.64 -10.47 28.13
N VAL A 390 -8.45 -10.55 28.68
CA VAL A 390 -8.08 -9.97 29.97
C VAL A 390 -7.05 -8.88 29.76
N THR A 391 -7.11 -7.81 30.53
CA THR A 391 -6.16 -6.69 30.41
C THR A 391 -5.45 -6.45 31.73
N ALA A 392 -4.13 -6.59 31.72
CA ALA A 392 -3.24 -6.23 32.81
C ALA A 392 -2.80 -4.77 32.64
N THR A 393 -3.20 -3.89 33.54
CA THR A 393 -2.89 -2.44 33.49
C THR A 393 -2.01 -2.03 34.67
N TRP A 394 -0.81 -1.55 34.36
CA TRP A 394 0.07 -0.90 35.31
C TRP A 394 -0.17 0.61 35.32
N THR A 395 -0.10 1.20 36.52
CA THR A 395 -0.06 2.66 36.73
C THR A 395 1.16 3.00 37.58
N PHE A 396 1.90 4.02 37.17
CA PHE A 396 3.14 4.48 37.77
C PHE A 396 2.97 5.91 38.28
N THR A 397 2.97 6.10 39.59
CA THR A 397 2.75 7.42 40.19
C THR A 397 3.91 8.36 39.82
N GLY A 398 3.62 9.44 39.08
CA GLY A 398 4.62 10.37 38.56
C GLY A 398 5.24 9.97 37.21
N GLY A 399 4.89 8.80 36.69
CA GLY A 399 5.38 8.28 35.42
C GLY A 399 6.81 7.73 35.46
N LEU A 400 7.21 7.14 34.34
CA LEU A 400 8.53 6.61 34.04
C LEU A 400 9.06 7.32 32.80
N GLY A 401 10.38 7.46 32.65
CA GLY A 401 10.99 8.01 31.43
C GLY A 401 11.12 7.01 30.29
N GLY A 402 10.78 5.77 30.56
CA GLY A 402 10.87 4.66 29.64
C GLY A 402 10.66 3.35 30.38
N LEU A 403 10.27 2.32 29.63
CA LEU A 403 9.95 1.01 30.16
C LEU A 403 10.29 -0.08 29.14
N GLN A 404 10.96 -1.15 29.56
CA GLN A 404 11.14 -2.34 28.72
C GLN A 404 10.83 -3.61 29.51
N PHE A 405 10.01 -4.49 28.96
CA PHE A 405 9.67 -5.77 29.58
C PHE A 405 9.35 -6.84 28.54
N ARG A 406 9.09 -8.06 29.00
CA ARG A 406 8.76 -9.19 28.12
C ARG A 406 7.43 -9.82 28.50
N VAL A 407 6.74 -10.30 27.48
CA VAL A 407 5.63 -11.24 27.59
C VAL A 407 6.09 -12.55 26.97
N ALA A 408 6.12 -13.63 27.73
CA ALA A 408 6.49 -14.95 27.23
C ALA A 408 5.27 -15.76 26.82
N ASP A 409 5.55 -16.84 26.09
CA ASP A 409 4.57 -17.86 25.75
C ASP A 409 3.46 -17.33 24.82
N ILE A 410 3.81 -16.40 23.91
CA ILE A 410 2.89 -16.01 22.84
C ILE A 410 3.09 -17.02 21.72
N ASP A 411 2.20 -18.00 21.67
CA ASP A 411 2.37 -19.18 20.86
C ASP A 411 1.07 -19.67 20.21
N LEU A 412 1.25 -20.58 19.25
CA LEU A 412 0.16 -21.23 18.55
C LEU A 412 0.06 -22.64 19.08
N PHE A 413 -1.04 -22.96 19.76
CA PHE A 413 -1.36 -24.33 20.13
C PHE A 413 -2.56 -24.82 19.33
N TYR A 414 -2.34 -25.83 18.50
CA TYR A 414 -3.39 -26.37 17.64
C TYR A 414 -4.53 -27.00 18.48
N ASP A 415 -5.79 -26.66 18.14
CA ASP A 415 -7.05 -26.89 18.89
C ASP A 415 -7.31 -25.96 20.07
N GLN A 416 -6.41 -25.01 20.29
CA GLN A 416 -6.64 -23.87 21.15
C GLN A 416 -6.57 -22.59 20.30
N PHE A 417 -6.68 -21.42 20.93
CA PHE A 417 -6.47 -20.17 20.22
C PHE A 417 -5.01 -19.84 20.02
N ASN A 418 -4.78 -19.03 18.98
CA ASN A 418 -3.50 -18.36 18.80
C ASN A 418 -3.45 -17.18 19.76
N ASP A 419 -2.38 -17.09 20.54
CA ASP A 419 -2.23 -15.99 21.47
C ASP A 419 -2.15 -14.66 20.72
N ARG A 420 -2.93 -13.70 21.20
CA ARG A 420 -2.84 -12.31 20.79
C ARG A 420 -2.60 -11.44 22.00
N VAL A 421 -1.55 -10.63 21.89
CA VAL A 421 -1.20 -9.62 22.89
C VAL A 421 -1.25 -8.25 22.23
N THR A 422 -2.05 -7.34 22.78
CA THR A 422 -2.08 -5.93 22.36
C THR A 422 -1.57 -5.07 23.50
N VAL A 423 -0.67 -4.13 23.20
CA VAL A 423 -0.06 -3.27 24.21
C VAL A 423 -0.40 -1.80 23.92
N THR A 424 -0.76 -1.06 24.94
CA THR A 424 -0.99 0.39 24.84
C THR A 424 -0.31 1.10 26.01
N GLY A 425 0.16 2.32 25.79
CA GLY A 425 0.66 3.19 26.85
C GLY A 425 -0.01 4.55 26.82
N SER A 426 0.06 5.26 27.95
CA SER A 426 -0.22 6.70 28.01
C SER A 426 0.69 7.39 29.00
N TYR A 427 0.82 8.71 28.83
CA TYR A 427 1.44 9.63 29.79
C TYR A 427 0.55 10.86 29.90
N GLN A 428 0.10 11.17 31.12
CA GLN A 428 -0.80 12.28 31.45
C GLN A 428 -2.06 12.34 30.56
N GLY A 429 -2.58 11.18 30.17
CA GLY A 429 -3.76 11.04 29.31
C GLY A 429 -3.50 11.07 27.80
N ILE A 430 -2.25 11.31 27.36
CA ILE A 430 -1.85 11.24 25.95
C ILE A 430 -1.36 9.83 25.62
N SER A 431 -1.79 9.27 24.49
CA SER A 431 -1.39 7.92 24.08
C SER A 431 0.09 7.89 23.65
N VAL A 432 0.80 6.86 24.13
CA VAL A 432 2.18 6.56 23.79
C VAL A 432 2.21 5.20 23.10
N THR A 433 2.78 5.17 21.89
CA THR A 433 2.84 3.95 21.08
C THR A 433 4.06 3.12 21.49
N PRO A 434 3.90 1.84 21.87
CA PRO A 434 5.04 0.97 22.17
C PRO A 434 5.76 0.52 20.90
N ILE A 435 7.06 0.27 21.02
CA ILE A 435 7.82 -0.53 20.06
C ILE A 435 7.75 -1.98 20.49
N LEU A 436 7.13 -2.82 19.65
CA LEU A 436 7.04 -4.25 19.86
C LEU A 436 8.07 -4.98 19.01
N THR A 437 8.87 -5.84 19.64
CA THR A 437 9.85 -6.69 18.95
C THR A 437 9.44 -8.15 19.07
N ALA A 438 9.16 -8.76 17.91
CA ALA A 438 8.75 -10.14 17.81
C ALA A 438 9.83 -11.13 18.24
N GLY A 439 9.40 -12.23 18.86
CA GLY A 439 10.18 -13.44 19.05
C GLY A 439 10.26 -14.27 17.76
N ARG A 440 10.58 -15.55 17.89
CA ARG A 440 10.71 -16.48 16.76
C ARG A 440 9.39 -17.15 16.38
N ALA A 441 8.45 -17.22 17.31
CA ALA A 441 7.15 -17.88 17.14
C ALA A 441 5.97 -16.91 17.06
N ASN A 442 6.21 -15.60 17.06
CA ASN A 442 5.16 -14.58 16.95
C ASN A 442 5.52 -13.52 15.89
N SER A 443 4.52 -12.78 15.46
CA SER A 443 4.65 -11.66 14.53
C SER A 443 4.04 -10.41 15.15
N VAL A 444 4.51 -9.24 14.72
CA VAL A 444 4.07 -7.94 15.25
C VAL A 444 3.48 -7.10 14.13
N THR A 445 2.36 -6.44 14.39
CA THR A 445 1.77 -5.42 13.51
C THR A 445 1.22 -4.29 14.37
N GLY A 446 1.80 -3.09 14.22
CA GLY A 446 1.50 -1.95 15.08
C GLY A 446 1.79 -2.28 16.54
N ASN A 447 0.77 -2.17 17.39
CA ASN A 447 0.85 -2.43 18.82
C ASN A 447 0.30 -3.80 19.25
N ALA A 448 0.13 -4.73 18.30
CA ALA A 448 -0.30 -6.10 18.56
C ALA A 448 0.73 -7.12 18.10
N ALA A 449 0.86 -8.20 18.87
CA ALA A 449 1.59 -9.40 18.52
C ALA A 449 0.63 -10.59 18.45
N VAL A 450 0.80 -11.44 17.44
CA VAL A 450 0.01 -12.66 17.23
C VAL A 450 0.96 -13.84 17.03
N ALA A 451 0.62 -14.96 17.64
CA ALA A 451 1.37 -16.20 17.45
C ALA A 451 1.33 -16.71 16.00
N THR A 452 2.42 -17.38 15.61
CA THR A 452 2.64 -17.92 14.26
C THR A 452 3.15 -19.37 14.27
N ALA A 453 3.63 -19.84 15.43
CA ALA A 453 4.11 -21.21 15.62
C ALA A 453 4.02 -21.61 17.10
N LEU A 454 4.12 -22.92 17.38
CA LEU A 454 4.31 -23.46 18.73
C LEU A 454 5.61 -22.92 19.33
N ALA A 455 5.58 -22.57 20.61
CA ALA A 455 6.75 -22.25 21.41
C ALA A 455 6.67 -23.00 22.74
N ASP A 456 7.79 -23.54 23.18
CA ASP A 456 7.83 -24.15 24.52
C ASP A 456 7.93 -23.04 25.57
N ASN A 457 7.13 -23.13 26.63
CA ASN A 457 7.05 -22.16 27.71
C ASN A 457 8.37 -21.91 28.46
N THR A 458 9.35 -22.81 28.32
CA THR A 458 10.70 -22.68 28.87
C THR A 458 11.69 -22.00 27.93
N THR A 459 11.30 -21.70 26.68
CA THR A 459 12.17 -21.12 25.65
C THR A 459 11.85 -19.65 25.38
N ALA A 460 12.78 -18.94 24.75
CA ALA A 460 12.57 -17.54 24.35
C ALA A 460 11.82 -17.38 23.02
N ASP A 461 11.45 -18.48 22.34
CA ASP A 461 10.90 -18.42 20.99
C ASP A 461 9.54 -17.69 20.95
N GLY A 462 8.70 -17.87 21.99
CA GLY A 462 7.41 -17.20 22.15
C GLY A 462 7.46 -15.82 22.83
N ASN A 463 8.66 -15.27 23.09
CA ASN A 463 8.77 -13.98 23.77
C ASN A 463 8.38 -12.82 22.86
N LEU A 464 7.68 -11.83 23.40
CA LEU A 464 7.50 -10.49 22.86
C LEU A 464 8.25 -9.51 23.75
N ILE A 465 9.07 -8.65 23.16
CA ILE A 465 9.74 -7.57 23.90
C ILE A 465 8.97 -6.29 23.64
N VAL A 466 8.52 -5.64 24.73
CA VAL A 466 7.80 -4.37 24.71
C VAL A 466 8.76 -3.29 25.15
N THR A 467 8.91 -2.24 24.35
CA THR A 467 9.73 -1.05 24.69
C THR A 467 8.90 0.21 24.56
N PHE A 468 8.85 0.99 25.62
CA PHE A 468 8.50 2.40 25.61
C PHE A 468 9.80 3.18 25.81
N ASP A 469 10.24 3.84 24.75
CA ASP A 469 11.38 4.76 24.74
C ASP A 469 10.98 6.21 25.06
N GLN A 470 9.70 6.41 25.40
CA GLN A 470 9.10 7.67 25.81
C GLN A 470 8.49 7.56 27.21
N PRO A 471 8.24 8.70 27.89
CA PRO A 471 7.61 8.66 29.18
C PRO A 471 6.23 7.97 29.17
N VAL A 472 5.94 7.20 30.22
CA VAL A 472 4.66 6.50 30.41
C VAL A 472 4.24 6.51 31.87
N ASP A 473 2.97 6.74 32.15
CA ASP A 473 2.37 6.61 33.48
C ASP A 473 1.37 5.46 33.58
N THR A 474 0.89 4.97 32.44
CA THR A 474 -0.05 3.87 32.35
C THR A 474 0.34 2.96 31.19
N VAL A 475 0.38 1.65 31.43
CA VAL A 475 0.64 0.64 30.40
C VAL A 475 -0.39 -0.48 30.56
N SER A 476 -1.04 -0.85 29.46
CA SER A 476 -2.02 -1.94 29.41
C SER A 476 -1.55 -3.02 28.44
N VAL A 477 -1.60 -4.27 28.89
CA VAL A 477 -1.35 -5.48 28.09
C VAL A 477 -2.64 -6.28 28.06
N THR A 478 -3.28 -6.31 26.89
CA THR A 478 -4.50 -7.09 26.64
C THR A 478 -4.14 -8.42 26.01
N TYR A 479 -4.62 -9.51 26.61
CA TYR A 479 -4.36 -10.88 26.21
C TYR A 479 -5.66 -11.65 25.94
N GLY A 480 -5.71 -12.39 24.84
CA GLY A 480 -6.81 -13.30 24.52
C GLY A 480 -6.62 -13.97 23.15
N PRO A 481 -7.67 -14.61 22.62
CA PRO A 481 -7.67 -15.21 21.29
C PRO A 481 -7.48 -14.15 20.20
N ASP A 482 -6.72 -14.49 19.14
CA ASP A 482 -6.78 -13.73 17.91
C ASP A 482 -8.14 -13.94 17.21
N PRO A 483 -8.99 -12.90 17.05
CA PRO A 483 -10.33 -13.07 16.49
C PRO A 483 -10.35 -13.54 15.03
N ALA A 484 -9.26 -13.33 14.29
CA ALA A 484 -9.17 -13.66 12.87
C ALA A 484 -8.85 -15.14 12.64
N THR A 485 -8.08 -15.76 13.53
CA THR A 485 -7.54 -17.10 13.31
C THR A 485 -8.03 -18.13 14.32
N SER A 486 -8.64 -17.70 15.43
CA SER A 486 -9.07 -18.61 16.49
C SER A 486 -10.37 -19.36 16.16
N PRO A 487 -10.48 -20.64 16.56
CA PRO A 487 -11.74 -21.39 16.49
C PRO A 487 -12.87 -20.73 17.29
N ALA A 488 -14.13 -21.11 17.00
CA ALA A 488 -15.31 -20.58 17.68
C ALA A 488 -15.36 -20.89 19.20
N ALA A 489 -14.73 -21.99 19.62
CA ALA A 489 -14.48 -22.33 21.02
C ALA A 489 -12.95 -22.40 21.23
N PRO A 490 -12.30 -21.25 21.49
CA PRO A 490 -10.86 -21.10 21.62
C PRO A 490 -10.16 -22.02 22.63
N GLY A 491 -10.82 -22.38 23.73
CA GLY A 491 -10.21 -23.22 24.76
C GLY A 491 -9.13 -22.50 25.57
N ILE A 492 -8.14 -23.24 26.04
CA ILE A 492 -7.22 -22.80 27.10
C ILE A 492 -5.87 -22.34 26.52
N GLN A 493 -5.36 -21.18 26.90
CA GLN A 493 -3.95 -20.81 26.69
C GLN A 493 -3.42 -19.99 27.87
N ALA A 494 -2.11 -19.74 27.92
CA ALA A 494 -1.52 -18.89 28.93
C ALA A 494 -0.37 -18.03 28.39
N ILE A 495 -0.21 -16.84 28.97
CA ILE A 495 1.00 -16.02 28.82
C ILE A 495 1.62 -15.76 30.19
N SER A 496 2.88 -15.33 30.17
CA SER A 496 3.57 -14.87 31.37
C SER A 496 4.13 -13.46 31.20
N LEU A 497 3.87 -12.60 32.19
CA LEU A 497 4.43 -11.27 32.28
C LEU A 497 5.75 -11.35 33.07
N LEU A 498 6.88 -11.04 32.43
CA LEU A 498 8.20 -11.10 33.04
C LEU A 498 8.57 -9.77 33.70
N ASP A 499 9.74 -9.74 34.32
CA ASP A 499 10.31 -8.55 34.94
C ASP A 499 10.37 -7.35 33.99
N MET A 500 10.27 -6.17 34.59
CA MET A 500 10.23 -4.90 33.88
C MET A 500 11.44 -4.06 34.26
N THR A 501 12.17 -3.59 33.25
CA THR A 501 13.21 -2.58 33.43
C THR A 501 12.58 -1.20 33.30
N MET A 502 12.67 -0.39 34.35
CA MET A 502 12.00 0.89 34.49
C MET A 502 13.01 2.03 34.55
N CYS A 503 12.77 3.12 33.82
CA CYS A 503 13.52 4.35 33.97
C CYS A 503 12.81 5.28 34.98
N VAL A 504 13.33 5.37 36.20
CA VAL A 504 12.75 6.16 37.29
C VAL A 504 13.58 7.40 37.60
N GLY A 505 12.97 8.37 38.30
CA GLY A 505 13.66 9.58 38.72
C GLY A 505 13.96 10.57 37.59
N ILE A 506 13.19 10.50 36.49
CA ILE A 506 13.24 11.53 35.47
C ILE A 506 12.64 12.84 36.00
N THR A 507 13.49 13.83 36.24
CA THR A 507 13.08 15.24 36.44
C THR A 507 13.39 16.09 35.19
N GLN A 508 13.84 15.45 34.11
CA GLN A 508 14.31 16.14 32.92
C GLN A 508 13.12 16.74 32.18
N ARG A 509 13.21 18.05 31.97
CA ARG A 509 12.34 18.87 31.13
C ARG A 509 13.29 19.62 30.22
N GLU A 510 12.78 20.04 29.09
CA GLU A 510 13.46 21.04 28.28
C GLU A 510 13.15 22.37 28.98
N TRP A 511 14.15 23.18 29.31
CA TRP A 511 13.97 24.47 29.98
C TRP A 511 14.51 25.63 29.14
N SER A 512 13.74 26.71 29.19
CA SER A 512 14.16 27.98 28.61
C SER A 512 15.44 28.52 29.27
N ASP A 513 16.36 29.06 28.50
CA ASP A 513 17.68 29.48 28.95
C ASP A 513 17.98 31.00 28.79
N ALA A 514 16.97 31.80 28.40
CA ALA A 514 17.12 33.25 28.37
C ALA A 514 17.55 33.81 29.75
N PRO A 515 18.30 34.92 29.80
CA PRO A 515 18.88 35.41 31.04
C PRO A 515 17.81 35.67 32.08
N THR A 516 18.04 35.21 33.31
CA THR A 516 17.13 35.41 34.45
C THR A 516 17.67 36.42 35.48
N SER A 517 18.95 36.79 35.39
CA SER A 517 19.58 37.73 36.31
C SER A 517 19.42 39.17 35.82
N GLY A 518 18.70 40.00 36.58
CA GLY A 518 18.48 41.41 36.24
C GLY A 518 17.39 41.65 35.18
N THR A 519 16.67 40.60 34.80
CA THR A 519 15.55 40.60 33.85
C THR A 519 14.28 40.05 34.53
N SER A 520 13.18 40.04 33.79
CA SER A 520 11.87 39.47 34.15
C SER A 520 11.33 38.52 33.07
N TYR A 521 12.18 37.97 32.20
CA TYR A 521 11.79 36.97 31.19
C TYR A 521 11.19 35.71 31.82
N GLY A 522 11.70 35.32 33.00
CA GLY A 522 11.26 34.13 33.75
C GLY A 522 11.59 32.81 33.05
N THR A 523 11.14 31.70 33.63
CA THR A 523 11.48 30.35 33.17
C THR A 523 10.26 29.65 32.58
N ALA A 524 10.39 29.14 31.36
CA ALA A 524 9.48 28.19 30.72
C ALA A 524 10.12 26.79 30.71
N SER A 525 9.30 25.76 30.60
CA SER A 525 9.78 24.39 30.46
C SER A 525 8.75 23.50 29.75
N HIS A 526 9.19 22.42 29.12
CA HIS A 526 8.33 21.42 28.51
C HIS A 526 8.65 20.01 29.03
N ASP A 527 7.61 19.24 29.35
CA ASP A 527 7.76 17.81 29.63
C ASP A 527 8.21 17.05 28.36
N PRO A 528 8.98 15.94 28.47
CA PRO A 528 9.55 15.29 27.30
C PRO A 528 8.53 14.80 26.27
N SER A 529 8.86 14.97 24.98
CA SER A 529 8.00 14.62 23.86
C SER A 529 8.79 14.19 22.61
N SER A 530 8.39 13.09 21.96
CA SER A 530 9.00 12.63 20.70
C SER A 530 8.26 13.08 19.44
N GLY A 531 7.03 13.53 19.59
CA GLY A 531 6.14 13.83 18.47
C GLY A 531 5.95 15.31 18.19
N ILE A 532 6.30 16.18 19.14
CA ILE A 532 6.09 17.63 19.07
C ILE A 532 7.41 18.29 19.42
N ARG A 533 8.06 18.89 18.42
CA ARG A 533 9.32 19.63 18.58
C ARG A 533 9.44 20.72 17.53
N MET A 534 10.26 21.70 17.78
CA MET A 534 10.91 22.53 16.78
C MET A 534 12.19 21.82 16.30
N GLY A 535 12.69 22.17 15.13
CA GLY A 535 14.03 21.72 14.75
C GLY A 535 14.25 20.21 14.55
N ALA A 536 15.51 19.78 14.62
CA ALA A 536 15.93 18.40 14.35
C ALA A 536 15.92 17.51 15.60
N SER A 537 16.25 18.07 16.77
CA SER A 537 16.35 17.36 18.06
C SER A 537 15.83 18.24 19.19
N ILE A 538 15.35 17.60 20.26
CA ILE A 538 15.14 18.25 21.58
C ILE A 538 16.18 17.64 22.52
N ASP A 539 16.79 18.45 23.38
CA ASP A 539 17.50 17.96 24.54
C ASP A 539 16.75 18.22 25.86
N PHE A 540 17.05 17.43 26.89
CA PHE A 540 16.32 17.48 28.16
C PHE A 540 17.30 17.49 29.32
N GLU A 541 17.15 18.45 30.21
CA GLU A 541 18.08 18.74 31.28
C GLU A 541 17.41 18.78 32.67
N ASN A 542 18.25 18.61 33.69
CA ASN A 542 17.76 18.43 35.06
C ASN A 542 17.39 19.75 35.75
N ALA A 543 17.79 20.91 35.19
CA ALA A 543 17.47 22.25 35.69
C ALA A 543 17.80 23.31 34.62
N ALA A 544 17.08 24.44 34.63
CA ALA A 544 17.34 25.57 33.73
C ALA A 544 18.78 26.11 33.82
N LEU A 545 19.39 26.39 32.67
CA LEU A 545 20.78 26.85 32.53
C LEU A 545 20.89 28.26 31.94
N PRO A 546 20.28 29.30 32.55
CA PRO A 546 20.13 30.58 31.88
C PRO A 546 21.46 31.32 31.61
N GLY A 547 21.64 31.84 30.39
CA GLY A 547 22.87 32.48 29.93
C GLY A 547 22.64 33.82 29.22
N THR A 548 23.68 34.64 29.10
CA THR A 548 23.63 35.87 28.27
C THR A 548 23.69 35.61 26.77
N GLY A 549 24.02 34.37 26.39
CA GLY A 549 23.98 33.90 25.01
C GLY A 549 22.60 33.41 24.58
N ALA A 550 21.76 32.98 25.54
CA ALA A 550 20.69 32.01 25.28
C ALA A 550 21.28 30.82 24.48
N THR A 551 22.23 30.15 25.13
CA THR A 551 23.09 29.04 24.63
C THR A 551 23.60 28.23 25.85
N GLY A 552 22.78 28.07 26.89
CA GLY A 552 23.21 27.60 28.21
C GLY A 552 23.17 26.09 28.36
N ASP A 553 22.11 25.50 27.81
CA ASP A 553 21.85 24.09 27.45
C ASP A 553 22.81 23.57 26.37
N ASP A 554 23.16 24.39 25.37
CA ASP A 554 24.18 24.13 24.33
C ASP A 554 25.52 23.58 24.88
N ALA A 555 25.85 23.91 26.13
CA ALA A 555 27.09 23.52 26.80
C ALA A 555 27.00 22.22 27.62
N ASP A 556 25.79 21.70 27.86
CA ASP A 556 25.50 20.45 28.60
C ASP A 556 25.01 19.31 27.68
N ALA A 557 24.59 19.61 26.43
CA ALA A 557 24.24 18.62 25.40
C ALA A 557 24.43 19.12 23.93
N SER A 558 23.43 19.00 23.03
CA SER A 558 23.58 19.23 21.57
C SER A 558 22.64 20.33 21.12
N ASP A 559 23.18 21.45 20.61
CA ASP A 559 22.50 22.59 19.98
C ASP A 559 21.14 22.24 19.37
N ASP A 560 20.07 22.55 20.13
CA ASP A 560 18.66 22.40 19.76
C ASP A 560 17.98 23.75 19.45
N GLU A 561 18.72 24.87 19.47
CA GLU A 561 18.37 26.16 18.84
C GLU A 561 18.44 26.12 17.29
N ASP A 562 17.97 25.02 16.70
CA ASP A 562 17.97 24.79 15.24
C ASP A 562 16.57 24.89 14.61
N GLY A 563 15.53 25.09 15.43
CA GLY A 563 14.15 25.21 15.00
C GLY A 563 13.78 26.57 14.41
N VAL A 564 14.38 27.67 14.86
CA VAL A 564 14.03 29.03 14.42
C VAL A 564 15.20 29.71 13.71
N THR A 565 15.00 30.15 12.47
CA THR A 565 16.00 30.97 11.78
C THR A 565 15.67 32.46 11.89
N LEU A 566 16.37 33.19 12.76
CA LEU A 566 16.15 34.62 12.94
C LEU A 566 16.76 35.46 11.78
N PRO A 567 15.98 36.34 11.11
CA PRO A 567 16.49 37.26 10.11
C PRO A 567 17.21 38.47 10.74
N SER A 568 17.88 39.28 9.92
CA SER A 568 18.37 40.59 10.39
C SER A 568 17.19 41.54 10.62
N PHE A 569 16.90 41.86 11.88
CA PHE A 569 15.82 42.79 12.23
C PHE A 569 16.24 44.25 11.97
N GLN A 570 15.35 45.00 11.32
CA GLN A 570 15.49 46.43 11.09
C GLN A 570 14.28 47.17 11.64
N LYS A 571 14.51 48.26 12.39
CA LYS A 571 13.44 49.07 12.96
C LYS A 571 12.45 49.55 11.89
N GLY A 572 11.16 49.52 12.21
CA GLY A 572 10.09 49.98 11.32
C GLY A 572 9.78 49.06 10.12
N THR A 573 10.36 47.86 10.07
CA THR A 573 10.15 46.89 8.97
C THR A 573 9.33 45.68 9.42
N ILE A 574 8.95 44.83 8.46
CA ILE A 574 8.38 43.50 8.73
C ILE A 574 9.48 42.47 8.49
N ALA A 575 9.67 41.57 9.46
CA ALA A 575 10.64 40.49 9.39
C ALA A 575 9.92 39.14 9.20
N ASP A 576 10.47 38.32 8.30
CA ASP A 576 10.01 36.96 8.02
C ASP A 576 10.84 35.97 8.84
N ILE A 577 10.20 35.21 9.72
CA ILE A 577 10.84 34.27 10.65
C ILE A 577 10.31 32.87 10.36
N PRO A 578 11.06 32.02 9.64
CA PRO A 578 10.71 30.62 9.47
C PRO A 578 11.01 29.82 10.75
N VAL A 579 10.08 28.95 11.12
CA VAL A 579 10.15 28.04 12.28
C VAL A 579 9.88 26.63 11.80
N SER A 580 10.84 25.72 11.92
CA SER A 580 10.68 24.31 11.57
C SER A 580 10.00 23.59 12.73
N VAL A 581 8.88 22.92 12.48
CA VAL A 581 8.08 22.23 13.50
C VAL A 581 7.78 20.79 13.10
N THR A 582 7.75 19.90 14.08
CA THR A 582 7.28 18.52 13.96
C THR A 582 6.07 18.33 14.88
N GLY A 583 5.08 17.56 14.42
CA GLY A 583 3.87 17.26 15.18
C GLY A 583 2.76 18.28 14.97
N SER A 584 1.58 18.01 15.55
CA SER A 584 0.48 18.98 15.57
C SER A 584 0.47 19.74 16.89
N GLY A 585 0.76 21.04 16.83
CA GLY A 585 0.85 21.90 18.00
C GLY A 585 0.41 23.34 17.75
N PHE A 586 0.70 24.20 18.72
CA PHE A 586 0.46 25.63 18.70
C PHE A 586 1.77 26.35 19.02
N LEU A 587 2.20 27.23 18.12
CA LEU A 587 3.37 28.07 18.29
C LEU A 587 3.00 29.34 19.06
N GLN A 588 3.76 29.60 20.13
CA GLN A 588 3.76 30.83 20.91
C GLN A 588 5.14 31.47 20.79
N ALA A 589 5.22 32.78 20.57
CA ALA A 589 6.51 33.44 20.45
C ALA A 589 6.48 34.89 20.94
N TRP A 590 7.60 35.32 21.54
CA TRP A 590 7.81 36.66 22.07
C TRP A 590 9.15 37.23 21.63
N ILE A 591 9.21 38.55 21.42
CA ILE A 591 10.45 39.32 21.23
C ILE A 591 10.38 40.56 22.11
N ASP A 592 11.39 40.75 22.97
CA ASP A 592 11.53 41.97 23.79
C ASP A 592 12.04 43.11 22.90
N TRP A 593 11.11 43.82 22.28
CA TRP A 593 11.43 44.87 21.33
C TRP A 593 12.12 46.06 21.99
N ASN A 594 11.78 46.37 23.24
CA ASN A 594 12.25 47.60 23.90
C ASN A 594 13.53 47.38 24.73
N GLY A 595 13.96 46.12 24.91
CA GLY A 595 15.18 45.72 25.61
C GLY A 595 15.12 45.97 27.12
N ASN A 596 13.94 45.95 27.74
CA ASN A 596 13.79 46.21 29.18
C ASN A 596 13.93 44.94 30.03
N GLY A 597 14.14 43.77 29.41
CA GLY A 597 14.27 42.51 30.11
C GLY A 597 12.93 41.81 30.37
N SER A 598 11.87 42.11 29.64
CA SER A 598 10.51 41.56 29.84
C SER A 598 9.89 41.12 28.52
N PHE A 599 9.00 40.12 28.56
CA PHE A 599 8.13 39.74 27.44
C PHE A 599 6.66 40.12 27.66
N ALA A 600 6.38 40.81 28.77
CA ALA A 600 5.02 41.09 29.21
C ALA A 600 4.42 42.35 28.55
N ASP A 601 5.19 43.12 27.77
CA ASP A 601 4.70 44.36 27.21
C ASP A 601 3.79 44.13 25.99
N SER A 602 2.88 45.08 25.76
CA SER A 602 1.97 45.01 24.63
C SER A 602 2.74 45.12 23.31
N GLY A 603 2.54 44.15 22.42
CA GLY A 603 3.21 44.08 21.11
C GLY A 603 4.47 43.20 21.08
N GLU A 604 4.88 42.63 22.21
CA GLU A 604 6.04 41.73 22.28
C GLU A 604 5.68 40.27 22.00
N GLN A 605 4.43 39.86 22.25
CA GLN A 605 3.94 38.56 21.78
C GLN A 605 3.65 38.61 20.28
N ILE A 606 4.50 37.95 19.49
CA ILE A 606 4.43 37.91 18.02
C ILE A 606 3.68 36.69 17.49
N ALA A 607 3.57 35.61 18.28
CA ALA A 607 2.73 34.45 18.00
C ALA A 607 2.01 34.00 19.27
N ALA A 608 0.72 33.69 19.15
CA ALA A 608 -0.12 33.38 20.32
C ALA A 608 -0.73 31.98 20.30
N ASN A 609 -0.86 31.33 19.13
CA ASN A 609 -1.41 29.97 18.92
C ASN A 609 -1.37 29.64 17.42
N ILE A 610 -0.23 29.86 16.75
CA ILE A 610 -0.14 29.64 15.30
C ILE A 610 0.04 28.15 15.03
N GLN A 611 -0.60 27.63 13.99
CA GLN A 611 -0.53 26.23 13.59
C GLN A 611 0.05 26.16 12.17
N ASP A 612 0.83 25.11 11.92
CA ASP A 612 1.34 24.73 10.58
C ASP A 612 0.18 24.57 9.58
N GLY A 613 0.22 25.31 8.48
CA GLY A 613 -0.88 25.43 7.50
C GLY A 613 -2.10 26.24 7.96
N GLY A 614 -2.00 26.94 9.09
CA GLY A 614 -3.06 27.80 9.63
C GLY A 614 -3.11 29.18 8.96
N ILE A 615 -4.18 29.94 9.19
CA ILE A 615 -4.40 31.27 8.57
C ILE A 615 -3.34 32.35 8.92
N LYS A 616 -2.48 32.10 9.91
CA LYS A 616 -1.41 33.00 10.36
C LYS A 616 -0.01 32.43 10.10
N ASP A 617 0.03 31.28 9.46
CA ASP A 617 1.22 30.75 8.84
C ASP A 617 1.28 31.31 7.41
N PHE A 618 2.29 32.14 7.13
CA PHE A 618 2.34 32.92 5.90
C PHE A 618 2.87 32.15 4.69
N ASP A 619 3.34 30.91 4.86
CA ASP A 619 3.55 29.99 3.75
C ASP A 619 2.26 29.22 3.39
N GLY A 620 1.30 29.16 4.33
CA GLY A 620 -0.03 28.59 4.19
C GLY A 620 -0.07 27.08 4.01
N ALA A 621 1.04 26.37 4.21
CA ALA A 621 1.16 24.93 3.95
C ALA A 621 1.39 24.17 5.26
N ALA A 622 0.71 23.04 5.45
CA ALA A 622 1.01 22.14 6.57
C ALA A 622 2.18 21.22 6.20
N ASN A 623 3.40 21.77 6.24
CA ASN A 623 4.61 21.15 5.69
C ASN A 623 5.71 20.95 6.75
N GLY A 624 5.41 21.20 8.04
CA GLY A 624 6.38 21.20 9.11
C GLY A 624 7.24 22.47 9.17
N GLN A 625 6.78 23.58 8.58
CA GLN A 625 7.42 24.88 8.63
C GLN A 625 6.35 25.96 8.78
N ILE A 626 6.50 26.81 9.80
CA ILE A 626 5.65 27.98 10.01
C ILE A 626 6.44 29.21 9.59
N LEU A 627 5.90 30.01 8.67
CA LEU A 627 6.44 31.32 8.33
C LEU A 627 5.73 32.41 9.13
N LEU A 628 6.41 32.99 10.13
CA LEU A 628 5.90 34.12 10.91
C LEU A 628 6.29 35.45 10.27
N LYS A 629 5.39 36.44 10.33
CA LYS A 629 5.69 37.83 10.01
C LYS A 629 5.61 38.70 11.26
N ALA A 630 6.76 39.18 11.72
CA ALA A 630 6.86 40.05 12.89
C ALA A 630 7.04 41.51 12.47
N VAL A 631 6.19 42.41 12.98
CA VAL A 631 6.36 43.86 12.78
C VAL A 631 7.41 44.35 13.77
N VAL A 632 8.53 44.88 13.28
CA VAL A 632 9.60 45.44 14.11
C VAL A 632 9.24 46.88 14.47
N PRO A 633 9.03 47.23 15.75
CA PRO A 633 8.70 48.59 16.14
C PRO A 633 9.81 49.57 15.76
N ALA A 634 9.45 50.75 15.25
CA ALA A 634 10.41 51.84 14.98
C ALA A 634 11.18 52.26 16.24
N ALA A 635 10.55 52.09 17.41
CA ALA A 635 11.12 52.39 18.72
C ALA A 635 11.92 51.23 19.33
N ALA A 636 12.15 50.13 18.60
CA ALA A 636 12.85 48.98 19.17
C ALA A 636 14.27 49.34 19.64
N THR A 637 14.82 48.60 20.59
CA THR A 637 16.20 48.78 21.08
C THR A 637 17.21 48.47 19.98
N SER A 638 18.43 48.98 20.09
CA SER A 638 19.57 48.52 19.25
C SER A 638 20.62 47.75 20.06
N SER A 639 20.41 47.62 21.36
CA SER A 639 21.19 46.74 22.22
C SER A 639 20.73 45.29 22.03
N THR A 640 21.54 44.33 22.50
CA THR A 640 21.14 42.93 22.56
C THR A 640 19.85 42.79 23.38
N THR A 641 18.91 42.01 22.85
CA THR A 641 17.65 41.62 23.46
C THR A 641 17.38 40.14 23.14
N TYR A 642 16.23 39.60 23.55
CA TYR A 642 15.96 38.16 23.45
C TYR A 642 14.60 37.87 22.79
N ALA A 643 14.49 36.67 22.24
CA ALA A 643 13.25 36.07 21.77
C ALA A 643 13.04 34.70 22.42
N ARG A 644 11.78 34.29 22.54
CA ARG A 644 11.37 32.98 23.06
C ARG A 644 10.32 32.36 22.14
N PHE A 645 10.49 31.09 21.77
CA PHE A 645 9.55 30.32 20.96
C PHE A 645 9.14 29.08 21.73
N ARG A 646 7.85 28.75 21.74
CA ARG A 646 7.32 27.56 22.41
C ARG A 646 6.38 26.82 21.48
N TRP A 647 6.66 25.55 21.25
CA TRP A 647 5.83 24.65 20.45
C TRP A 647 5.28 23.54 21.33
N SER A 648 3.96 23.38 21.39
CA SER A 648 3.31 22.39 22.27
C SER A 648 1.94 22.00 21.72
N SER A 649 1.41 20.85 22.14
CA SER A 649 -0.02 20.55 21.94
C SER A 649 -0.94 21.49 22.73
N VAL A 650 -0.40 22.25 23.69
CA VAL A 650 -1.16 23.14 24.58
C VAL A 650 -1.24 24.55 24.00
N SER A 651 -2.47 25.02 23.76
CA SER A 651 -2.72 26.41 23.37
C SER A 651 -2.74 27.36 24.57
N GLY A 652 -2.41 28.63 24.36
CA GLY A 652 -2.48 29.70 25.36
C GLY A 652 -1.40 29.65 26.43
N LEU A 653 -0.22 29.11 26.13
CA LEU A 653 0.92 29.13 27.03
C LEU A 653 1.43 30.57 27.21
N GLY A 654 1.86 30.90 28.43
CA GLY A 654 2.58 32.16 28.67
C GLY A 654 4.05 32.06 28.28
N SER A 655 4.77 33.19 28.35
CA SER A 655 6.23 33.21 28.18
C SER A 655 6.99 32.47 29.30
N THR A 656 6.29 32.07 30.37
CA THR A 656 6.82 31.32 31.52
C THR A 656 5.92 30.13 31.87
N GLY A 657 6.40 29.22 32.71
CA GLY A 657 5.64 28.10 33.24
C GLY A 657 5.72 26.84 32.38
N ASN A 658 5.30 25.71 32.95
CA ASN A 658 5.46 24.39 32.35
C ASN A 658 4.38 24.07 31.30
N ALA A 659 4.79 23.47 30.18
CA ALA A 659 3.92 22.82 29.21
C ALA A 659 4.00 21.29 29.33
N ALA A 660 2.91 20.60 28.99
CA ALA A 660 2.78 19.15 29.15
C ALA A 660 3.54 18.32 28.10
N ASN A 661 4.04 18.97 27.05
CA ASN A 661 4.88 18.40 25.99
C ASN A 661 5.43 19.54 25.12
N GLY A 662 6.38 19.20 24.26
CA GLY A 662 6.90 20.09 23.24
C GLY A 662 8.30 20.59 23.58
N GLU A 663 8.60 21.80 23.16
CA GLU A 663 9.92 22.43 23.29
C GLU A 663 9.78 23.96 23.43
N VAL A 664 10.71 24.58 24.17
CA VAL A 664 10.99 26.01 24.19
C VAL A 664 12.42 26.27 23.70
N GLU A 665 12.58 27.23 22.80
CA GLU A 665 13.89 27.71 22.34
C GLU A 665 13.98 29.22 22.63
N ASP A 666 15.16 29.68 23.06
CA ASP A 666 15.45 31.08 23.35
C ASP A 666 16.61 31.59 22.46
N TYR A 667 16.58 32.87 22.10
CA TYR A 667 17.59 33.43 21.19
C TYR A 667 18.02 34.83 21.61
N ALA A 668 19.33 35.07 21.68
CA ALA A 668 19.87 36.42 21.76
C ALA A 668 19.92 37.08 20.36
N LEU A 669 19.37 38.29 20.24
CA LEU A 669 19.32 39.03 18.96
C LEU A 669 19.65 40.51 19.11
N THR A 670 20.00 41.15 17.99
CA THR A 670 20.19 42.61 17.90
C THR A 670 19.35 43.18 16.77
N ILE A 671 18.89 44.42 16.93
CA ILE A 671 18.04 45.09 15.96
C ILE A 671 18.80 46.29 15.40
N ALA A 672 19.04 46.25 14.09
CA ALA A 672 19.76 47.30 13.40
C ALA A 672 18.96 48.62 13.47
N ALA A 673 19.70 49.72 13.66
CA ALA A 673 19.14 51.07 13.48
C ALA A 673 18.58 51.21 12.05
N ASP A 674 17.62 52.12 11.87
CA ASP A 674 17.03 52.42 10.55
C ASP A 674 18.13 52.53 9.49
N GLY A 675 18.19 51.56 8.60
CA GLY A 675 19.04 51.61 7.42
C GLY A 675 18.46 52.66 6.49
N SER A 676 18.85 53.92 6.65
CA SER A 676 18.60 55.03 5.71
C SER A 676 17.22 54.98 5.03
N SER A 677 16.14 55.20 5.79
CA SER A 677 14.74 55.21 5.33
C SER A 677 14.29 53.95 4.56
N PRO A 678 13.01 53.56 4.62
CA PRO A 678 12.45 52.81 3.51
C PRO A 678 12.58 53.71 2.29
N VAL A 679 13.57 53.47 1.43
CA VAL A 679 13.55 54.03 0.09
C VAL A 679 12.29 53.45 -0.54
N LEU A 680 11.26 54.29 -0.66
CA LEU A 680 10.17 54.11 -1.60
C LEU A 680 10.83 53.80 -2.95
N ARG A 681 10.95 52.52 -3.32
CA ARG A 681 11.63 52.10 -4.56
C ARG A 681 10.94 52.62 -5.82
N GLY A 682 9.79 53.28 -5.70
CA GLY A 682 9.09 53.93 -6.80
C GLY A 682 9.42 55.42 -7.02
N CYS A 683 9.94 56.17 -6.04
CA CYS A 683 9.98 57.64 -6.14
C CYS A 683 11.38 58.27 -5.90
N GLY A 684 12.42 57.46 -5.66
CA GLY A 684 13.80 57.92 -5.55
C GLY A 684 14.61 57.68 -6.82
N GLY A 685 14.83 58.72 -7.62
CA GLY A 685 15.80 58.67 -8.72
C GLY A 685 17.22 58.54 -8.18
N THR A 686 17.73 57.32 -7.95
CA THR A 686 19.16 56.94 -7.97
C THR A 686 19.36 55.44 -7.64
N SER A 687 18.96 54.56 -8.55
CA SER A 687 19.71 53.34 -8.91
C SER A 687 19.03 52.64 -10.08
N VAL A 688 19.43 53.07 -11.27
CA VAL A 688 19.17 52.38 -12.52
C VAL A 688 20.01 51.10 -12.54
N THR A 689 19.38 49.95 -12.39
CA THR A 689 19.88 48.72 -13.01
C THR A 689 18.80 48.16 -13.92
N THR A 690 19.03 48.40 -15.21
CA THR A 690 18.35 47.88 -16.42
C THR A 690 16.87 48.21 -16.61
N HIS A 691 16.60 49.45 -17.05
CA HIS A 691 15.63 49.65 -18.14
C HIS A 691 16.41 49.56 -19.46
N THR A 692 16.06 48.62 -20.33
CA THR A 692 16.64 48.52 -21.67
C THR A 692 16.15 49.71 -22.50
N MET A 693 17.03 50.67 -22.74
CA MET A 693 16.81 51.71 -23.75
C MET A 693 16.69 51.05 -25.12
N LEU A 694 15.51 51.10 -25.73
CA LEU A 694 15.32 50.83 -27.16
C LEU A 694 15.88 52.03 -27.94
N SER A 695 17.18 52.00 -28.25
CA SER A 695 17.73 52.86 -29.30
C SER A 695 17.22 52.37 -30.65
N SER A 696 16.44 53.20 -31.36
CA SER A 696 16.07 52.96 -32.76
C SER A 696 17.32 52.94 -33.66
N PRO A 697 17.52 51.91 -34.50
CA PRO A 697 18.46 52.00 -35.59
C PRO A 697 17.76 52.63 -36.80
N THR A 698 18.42 53.66 -37.36
CA THR A 698 18.24 54.28 -38.68
C THR A 698 17.55 55.65 -38.76
N ASN A 699 18.36 56.58 -39.24
CA ASN A 699 18.06 57.88 -39.82
C ASN A 699 17.19 57.69 -41.09
N GLY A 700 15.96 58.21 -41.11
CA GLY A 700 15.07 58.10 -42.28
C GLY A 700 13.89 59.05 -42.23
N THR A 701 13.82 59.96 -43.19
CA THR A 701 12.74 60.93 -43.40
C THR A 701 11.60 60.31 -44.22
N VAL A 702 10.40 60.11 -43.68
CA VAL A 702 9.15 59.79 -44.43
C VAL A 702 7.96 60.19 -43.53
N ALA A 703 7.22 61.27 -43.77
CA ALA A 703 6.20 61.61 -44.79
C ALA A 703 4.78 61.56 -44.20
N THR A 704 4.08 62.67 -44.38
CA THR A 704 2.69 62.94 -43.97
C THR A 704 1.72 61.95 -44.60
N GLY A 705 1.07 61.13 -43.79
CA GLY A 705 -0.01 60.24 -44.22
C GLY A 705 -0.59 59.48 -43.04
N SER A 706 -1.92 59.50 -42.91
CA SER A 706 -2.67 58.72 -41.92
C SER A 706 -2.22 57.25 -41.94
N ALA A 707 -1.56 56.82 -40.87
CA ALA A 707 -1.21 55.43 -40.62
C ALA A 707 -1.64 55.09 -39.20
N THR A 708 -2.72 54.33 -39.09
CA THR A 708 -3.07 53.56 -37.89
C THR A 708 -1.97 52.53 -37.66
N GLY A 709 -1.08 52.80 -36.71
CA GLY A 709 -0.03 51.88 -36.27
C GLY A 709 -0.21 51.56 -34.79
N THR A 710 -0.46 50.29 -34.48
CA THR A 710 -0.38 49.74 -33.14
C THR A 710 1.08 49.53 -32.78
N PHE A 711 1.60 50.24 -31.77
CA PHE A 711 2.89 49.91 -31.17
C PHE A 711 2.64 49.15 -29.87
N ALA A 712 2.88 47.84 -29.92
CA ALA A 712 2.88 46.98 -28.74
C ALA A 712 4.28 47.02 -28.11
N THR A 713 4.38 47.40 -26.84
CA THR A 713 5.57 47.13 -26.02
C THR A 713 5.23 46.02 -25.04
N THR A 714 5.93 44.90 -25.15
CA THR A 714 5.80 43.74 -24.26
C THR A 714 6.83 43.88 -23.14
N ILE A 715 6.39 44.07 -21.89
CA ILE A 715 7.26 43.93 -20.72
C ILE A 715 7.02 42.53 -20.15
N VAL A 716 8.03 41.67 -20.19
CA VAL A 716 7.97 40.32 -19.62
C VAL A 716 8.71 40.32 -18.28
N ARG A 717 8.00 39.98 -17.20
CA ARG A 717 8.57 39.39 -15.98
C ARG A 717 7.59 38.34 -15.46
N ASN A 718 8.07 37.12 -15.20
CA ASN A 718 7.30 35.97 -14.69
C ASN A 718 6.04 35.57 -15.51
N GLY A 719 6.13 35.59 -16.84
CA GLY A 719 5.19 34.85 -17.71
C GLY A 719 3.78 35.42 -17.89
N PHE A 720 3.49 36.63 -17.42
CA PHE A 720 2.17 37.25 -17.56
C PHE A 720 2.03 38.12 -18.84
N THR A 721 0.87 38.07 -19.51
CA THR A 721 0.52 38.91 -20.68
C THR A 721 -0.70 39.76 -20.34
N ILE A 722 -0.57 41.09 -20.38
CA ILE A 722 -1.68 42.04 -20.14
C ILE A 722 -2.51 42.18 -21.43
N PRO A 723 -3.84 41.98 -21.44
CA PRO A 723 -4.67 42.31 -22.59
C PRO A 723 -4.85 43.84 -22.71
N THR A 724 -4.73 44.33 -23.94
CA THR A 724 -4.97 45.71 -24.39
C THR A 724 -6.24 46.34 -23.79
N ALA A 725 -6.10 47.48 -23.11
CA ALA A 725 -7.22 48.40 -22.87
C ALA A 725 -7.53 49.17 -24.16
N THR A 726 -8.79 49.17 -24.58
CA THR A 726 -9.30 50.04 -25.66
C THR A 726 -9.32 51.48 -25.17
N VAL A 727 -8.41 52.32 -25.67
CA VAL A 727 -8.45 53.76 -25.41
C VAL A 727 -9.61 54.35 -26.21
N GLY A 728 -10.64 54.82 -25.50
CA GLY A 728 -11.68 55.67 -26.08
C GLY A 728 -11.06 56.97 -26.59
N SER A 729 -11.39 57.30 -27.82
CA SER A 729 -10.96 58.47 -28.61
C SER A 729 -10.70 59.78 -27.85
N SER A 730 -9.44 60.21 -27.77
CA SER A 730 -8.90 61.50 -28.28
C SER A 730 -7.39 61.62 -27.99
N GLY A 731 -6.62 62.26 -28.88
CA GLY A 731 -5.14 62.26 -28.98
C GLY A 731 -4.37 62.68 -27.71
N VAL A 732 -3.05 62.49 -27.60
CA VAL A 732 -2.00 63.19 -28.37
C VAL A 732 -0.62 62.50 -28.24
N GLU A 733 0.21 62.81 -29.24
CA GLU A 733 1.59 62.41 -29.63
C GLU A 733 2.72 62.64 -28.59
N TYR A 734 3.78 61.80 -28.64
CA TYR A 734 5.04 61.93 -27.89
C TYR A 734 6.14 62.62 -28.73
N GLY A 735 6.82 63.64 -28.17
CA GLY A 735 8.21 63.98 -28.50
C GLY A 735 8.51 65.14 -29.46
N MET A 736 8.66 66.34 -28.90
CA MET A 736 9.49 67.49 -29.35
C MET A 736 9.36 68.04 -30.79
N GLY A 737 8.55 69.10 -30.93
CA GLY A 737 8.89 70.30 -31.72
C GLY A 737 7.81 70.83 -32.66
N ASN A 738 7.16 71.96 -32.33
CA ASN A 738 7.28 73.29 -32.96
C ASN A 738 6.09 74.20 -32.54
N PRO A 739 5.92 75.41 -33.10
CA PRO A 739 5.88 76.68 -32.38
C PRO A 739 4.46 77.13 -31.99
N PHE A 740 4.40 78.08 -31.06
CA PHE A 740 3.25 78.93 -30.73
C PHE A 740 2.15 79.00 -31.81
N ASN A 741 0.97 78.45 -31.52
CA ASN A 741 -0.28 78.96 -32.10
C ASN A 741 -1.50 78.72 -31.20
N GLY A 742 -1.66 79.56 -30.18
CA GLY A 742 -2.91 80.27 -29.88
C GLY A 742 -4.24 79.54 -29.63
N ALA A 743 -4.28 78.25 -29.28
CA ALA A 743 -5.51 77.60 -28.80
C ALA A 743 -5.25 76.81 -27.49
N PRO A 744 -6.10 76.95 -26.45
CA PRO A 744 -5.95 76.19 -25.22
C PRO A 744 -6.56 74.79 -25.38
N ASP A 745 -5.75 73.75 -25.22
CA ASP A 745 -6.23 72.37 -25.09
C ASP A 745 -6.34 72.02 -23.59
N SER A 746 -7.52 71.56 -23.15
CA SER A 746 -7.78 71.03 -21.82
C SER A 746 -7.41 69.55 -21.77
N PHE A 747 -6.64 69.13 -20.76
CA PHE A 747 -6.37 67.71 -20.49
C PHE A 747 -7.06 67.31 -19.17
N GLU A 748 -8.02 66.39 -19.27
CA GLU A 748 -8.63 65.67 -18.15
C GLU A 748 -8.09 64.24 -18.17
N TYR A 749 -7.47 63.79 -17.08
CA TYR A 749 -6.90 62.44 -16.97
C TYR A 749 -7.82 61.55 -16.12
N ASP A 750 -8.72 60.82 -16.76
CA ASP A 750 -9.52 59.78 -16.11
C ASP A 750 -8.77 58.44 -16.14
N TYR A 751 -8.30 57.98 -14.99
CA TYR A 751 -7.72 56.65 -14.83
C TYR A 751 -8.74 55.70 -14.19
N ALA A 752 -9.25 54.74 -14.96
CA ALA A 752 -10.12 53.67 -14.46
C ALA A 752 -9.31 52.37 -14.26
N VAL A 753 -9.15 51.94 -13.01
CA VAL A 753 -8.53 50.64 -12.68
C VAL A 753 -9.65 49.62 -12.45
N ALA A 754 -9.95 48.80 -13.46
CA ALA A 754 -10.85 47.67 -13.30
C ALA A 754 -10.05 46.46 -12.80
N PRO A 755 -10.31 45.92 -11.59
CA PRO A 755 -9.65 44.69 -11.16
C PRO A 755 -10.12 43.53 -12.04
N ASP A 756 -9.17 42.71 -12.49
CA ASP A 756 -9.46 41.40 -13.07
C ASP A 756 -10.15 40.53 -12.00
N THR A 757 -11.09 39.68 -12.41
CA THR A 757 -11.85 38.77 -11.55
C THR A 757 -11.00 37.83 -10.68
N ASN A 758 -9.68 37.75 -10.93
CA ASN A 758 -8.73 36.91 -10.21
C ASN A 758 -7.61 37.67 -9.43
N MET A 759 -7.72 38.99 -9.24
CA MET A 759 -6.72 39.76 -8.45
C MET A 759 -7.34 40.79 -7.50
N ALA A 760 -6.82 40.92 -6.29
CA ALA A 760 -7.15 42.00 -5.35
C ALA A 760 -6.03 43.03 -5.30
N VAL A 761 -6.37 44.32 -5.40
CA VAL A 761 -5.41 45.45 -5.31
C VAL A 761 -5.15 45.76 -3.84
N LYS A 762 -3.91 45.62 -3.38
CA LYS A 762 -3.57 45.84 -1.96
C LYS A 762 -3.21 47.29 -1.66
N GLN A 763 -2.42 47.95 -2.51
CA GLN A 763 -2.01 49.35 -2.35
C GLN A 763 -1.92 50.10 -3.69
N ILE A 764 -2.22 51.39 -3.65
CA ILE A 764 -1.96 52.35 -4.73
C ILE A 764 -1.09 53.47 -4.18
N VAL A 765 0.03 53.74 -4.85
CA VAL A 765 0.95 54.82 -4.50
C VAL A 765 0.94 55.88 -5.60
N VAL A 766 0.66 57.13 -5.23
CA VAL A 766 0.71 58.30 -6.12
C VAL A 766 1.83 59.22 -5.65
N CYS A 767 2.81 59.51 -6.51
CA CYS A 767 3.91 60.44 -6.24
C CYS A 767 3.95 61.59 -7.27
N GLN A 768 4.29 62.80 -6.81
CA GLN A 768 4.76 63.91 -7.66
C GLN A 768 6.25 64.13 -7.38
N SER A 769 7.09 64.17 -8.42
CA SER A 769 8.49 64.59 -8.29
C SER A 769 8.70 65.92 -9.02
N SER A 770 9.15 66.95 -8.30
CA SER A 770 9.63 68.18 -8.92
C SER A 770 11.11 68.03 -9.30
N TYR A 771 11.46 68.30 -10.56
CA TYR A 771 12.86 68.42 -10.98
C TYR A 771 13.31 69.86 -10.72
N GLU A 772 14.27 70.05 -9.81
CA GLU A 772 14.78 71.37 -9.47
C GLU A 772 15.47 72.03 -10.68
N ASN A 773 14.85 73.08 -11.22
CA ASN A 773 15.56 74.35 -11.43
C ASN A 773 14.56 75.50 -11.63
N SER A 774 14.45 76.36 -10.61
CA SER A 774 13.90 77.72 -10.59
C SER A 774 12.63 77.97 -9.77
N THR A 775 12.57 79.20 -9.24
CA THR A 775 11.77 79.75 -8.14
C THR A 775 10.27 79.93 -8.45
N GLY A 776 9.60 78.95 -9.05
CA GLY A 776 8.18 78.98 -9.37
C GLY A 776 7.42 77.83 -8.74
N ASN A 777 6.65 78.13 -7.71
CA ASN A 777 5.75 77.24 -6.98
C ASN A 777 4.48 76.97 -7.81
N ASN A 778 4.41 75.82 -8.47
CA ASN A 778 3.20 75.26 -9.10
C ASN A 778 2.80 73.97 -8.37
N GLU A 779 2.27 74.07 -7.16
CA GLU A 779 1.58 72.94 -6.52
C GLU A 779 0.08 72.95 -6.88
N PRO A 780 -0.57 71.77 -7.00
CA PRO A 780 -2.02 71.71 -7.11
C PRO A 780 -2.69 72.23 -5.84
N ASN A 781 -3.60 73.18 -5.98
CA ASN A 781 -4.26 73.83 -4.84
C ASN A 781 -5.30 72.94 -4.14
N GLU A 782 -5.81 71.89 -4.80
CA GLU A 782 -6.74 70.95 -4.18
C GLU A 782 -6.65 69.55 -4.82
N LEU A 783 -6.52 68.51 -3.98
CA LEU A 783 -6.53 67.11 -4.42
C LEU A 783 -7.72 66.37 -3.80
N THR A 784 -8.52 65.70 -4.63
CA THR A 784 -9.76 65.04 -4.20
C THR A 784 -9.80 63.58 -4.63
N LEU A 785 -10.15 62.67 -3.72
CA LEU A 785 -10.48 61.28 -4.03
C LEU A 785 -11.99 61.08 -4.00
N THR A 786 -12.53 60.38 -5.00
CA THR A 786 -13.96 60.06 -5.09
C THR A 786 -14.18 58.54 -5.13
N TRP A 787 -15.00 58.04 -4.22
CA TRP A 787 -15.35 56.62 -4.11
C TRP A 787 -16.58 56.26 -4.96
N PRO A 788 -16.71 54.98 -5.39
CA PRO A 788 -17.90 54.51 -6.09
C PRO A 788 -19.15 54.71 -5.22
N GLY A 789 -20.11 55.47 -5.74
CA GLY A 789 -21.27 55.98 -4.98
C GLY A 789 -21.32 57.52 -4.87
N GLY A 790 -20.27 58.22 -5.29
CA GLY A 790 -20.24 59.69 -5.45
C GLY A 790 -19.73 60.47 -4.24
N THR A 791 -19.36 59.80 -3.15
CA THR A 791 -18.76 60.42 -1.97
C THR A 791 -17.33 60.84 -2.29
N SER A 792 -16.96 62.09 -2.00
CA SER A 792 -15.63 62.65 -2.27
C SER A 792 -14.97 63.18 -0.99
N ALA A 793 -13.66 63.06 -0.86
CA ALA A 793 -12.87 63.66 0.21
C ALA A 793 -11.72 64.51 -0.35
N VAL A 794 -11.62 65.74 0.13
CA VAL A 794 -10.52 66.67 -0.15
C VAL A 794 -9.37 66.35 0.79
N ILE A 795 -8.16 66.23 0.26
CA ILE A 795 -7.03 65.62 0.95
C ILE A 795 -5.88 66.64 1.13
N TYR A 796 -5.92 67.75 0.42
CA TYR A 796 -4.96 68.86 0.54
C TYR A 796 -5.63 70.20 0.16
N ASP A 797 -5.53 71.21 1.03
CA ASP A 797 -5.91 72.63 0.81
C ASP A 797 -4.87 73.54 1.51
N PRO A 798 -4.16 74.43 0.79
CA PRO A 798 -3.11 75.27 1.36
C PRO A 798 -3.65 76.42 2.25
N ASN A 799 -4.95 76.74 2.24
CA ASN A 799 -5.52 77.80 3.07
C ASN A 799 -5.98 77.34 4.46
N ASN A 800 -5.99 76.03 4.73
CA ASN A 800 -6.40 75.50 6.02
C ASN A 800 -5.48 74.33 6.40
N GLN A 801 -4.34 74.65 7.03
CA GLN A 801 -3.38 73.73 7.66
C GLN A 801 -4.05 72.42 8.08
N ILE A 802 -3.68 71.29 7.44
CA ILE A 802 -4.16 69.90 7.62
C ILE A 802 -5.10 69.78 8.83
N THR A 803 -6.36 70.18 8.67
CA THR A 803 -7.33 70.06 9.77
C THR A 803 -7.84 68.64 9.79
N SER A 804 -7.54 67.92 10.87
CA SER A 804 -8.27 66.72 11.26
C SER A 804 -9.77 67.04 11.35
N HIS A 805 -10.52 66.81 10.28
CA HIS A 805 -11.96 66.98 10.25
C HIS A 805 -12.62 65.65 9.86
N ALA A 806 -13.02 64.91 10.88
CA ALA A 806 -14.19 64.05 10.73
C ALA A 806 -15.43 64.96 10.71
N ASN A 807 -16.07 65.11 9.56
CA ASN A 807 -17.53 65.21 9.49
C ASN A 807 -18.05 65.03 8.06
N GLY A 808 -18.68 63.88 7.79
CA GLY A 808 -19.67 63.76 6.71
C GLY A 808 -19.60 62.53 5.80
N ALA A 809 -18.48 61.82 5.70
CA ALA A 809 -18.37 60.59 4.90
C ALA A 809 -17.94 59.42 5.79
N VAL A 810 -18.79 58.39 5.88
CA VAL A 810 -18.51 57.18 6.64
C VAL A 810 -17.39 56.42 5.96
N ILE A 811 -16.18 56.47 6.53
CA ILE A 811 -15.13 55.48 6.24
C ILE A 811 -15.64 54.16 6.83
N THR A 812 -16.03 53.22 5.96
CA THR A 812 -16.31 51.86 6.42
C THR A 812 -14.98 51.11 6.59
N SER A 813 -14.95 50.28 7.63
CA SER A 813 -13.79 49.54 8.16
C SER A 813 -12.83 49.01 7.09
N GLY A 814 -11.57 49.47 7.10
CA GLY A 814 -10.44 48.75 6.48
C GLY A 814 -9.33 49.57 5.80
N THR A 815 -9.54 50.86 5.53
CA THR A 815 -8.55 51.65 4.77
C THR A 815 -7.80 52.64 5.67
N THR A 816 -6.46 52.55 5.69
CA THR A 816 -5.57 53.51 6.37
C THR A 816 -4.89 54.40 5.32
N LEU A 817 -4.91 55.72 5.51
CA LEU A 817 -4.21 56.69 4.65
C LEU A 817 -2.93 57.16 5.34
N TYR A 818 -1.80 57.07 4.64
CA TYR A 818 -0.51 57.58 5.10
C TYR A 818 -0.08 58.78 4.26
N PHE A 819 0.36 59.85 4.93
CA PHE A 819 1.02 61.00 4.30
C PHE A 819 2.49 60.98 4.71
N ALA A 820 3.38 61.02 3.72
CA ALA A 820 4.80 61.25 3.94
C ALA A 820 5.20 62.54 3.24
N ASP A 821 5.56 63.55 4.03
CA ASP A 821 6.28 64.74 3.59
C ASP A 821 7.74 64.62 4.06
N SER A 822 8.70 64.92 3.19
CA SER A 822 10.12 64.88 3.51
C SER A 822 10.57 66.14 4.29
N VAL A 823 10.39 66.04 5.62
CA VAL A 823 11.24 66.58 6.71
C VAL A 823 11.04 68.05 7.16
N PRO A 824 10.81 68.30 8.48
CA PRO A 824 11.20 69.55 9.13
C PRO A 824 12.67 69.49 9.55
N ASN A 825 13.53 70.38 9.04
CA ASN A 825 14.87 70.56 9.59
C ASN A 825 15.02 71.95 10.22
N GLY A 826 15.43 71.96 11.49
CA GLY A 826 15.33 73.12 12.37
C GLY A 826 16.43 74.18 12.22
N THR A 827 16.07 75.36 12.74
CA THR A 827 16.93 76.44 13.28
C THR A 827 17.78 77.27 12.31
N GLY A 828 17.22 78.39 11.85
CA GLY A 828 17.94 79.51 11.26
C GLY A 828 17.10 80.79 11.29
N THR A 829 17.59 81.83 11.95
CA THR A 829 16.89 83.11 12.16
C THR A 829 16.85 83.97 10.89
N GLY A 830 15.65 84.38 10.47
CA GLY A 830 15.38 85.63 9.73
C GLY A 830 15.29 85.53 8.20
N GLY A 831 14.13 85.90 7.67
CA GLY A 831 13.94 86.30 6.26
C GLY A 831 13.11 85.32 5.44
N ASN A 832 11.99 85.82 4.91
CA ASN A 832 11.04 85.11 4.05
C ASN A 832 11.70 84.32 2.91
N GLY A 833 11.32 83.05 2.76
CA GLY A 833 11.63 82.21 1.60
C GLY A 833 12.03 80.79 2.01
N LEU A 834 11.08 79.85 2.03
CA LEU A 834 11.37 78.43 1.99
C LEU A 834 11.90 78.10 0.59
N SER A 835 13.10 77.53 0.50
CA SER A 835 13.62 76.92 -0.73
C SER A 835 14.04 75.49 -0.41
N GLY A 836 13.26 74.52 -0.91
CA GLY A 836 13.54 73.09 -0.88
C GLY A 836 12.55 72.34 -1.80
N PRO A 837 12.89 71.14 -2.28
CA PRO A 837 12.04 70.37 -3.17
C PRO A 837 10.93 69.67 -2.37
N ASP A 838 9.68 70.08 -2.58
CA ASP A 838 8.52 69.45 -1.97
C ASP A 838 8.13 68.23 -2.83
N SER A 839 8.15 67.04 -2.25
CA SER A 839 7.69 65.78 -2.85
C SER A 839 6.76 65.09 -1.88
N TRP A 840 5.55 64.75 -2.33
CA TRP A 840 4.54 64.08 -1.51
C TRP A 840 4.16 62.72 -2.10
N ALA A 841 3.79 61.79 -1.22
CA ALA A 841 3.26 60.48 -1.59
C ALA A 841 1.95 60.21 -0.85
N ILE A 842 0.94 59.72 -1.58
CA ILE A 842 -0.32 59.23 -1.01
C ILE A 842 -0.39 57.72 -1.19
N ILE A 843 -0.60 57.02 -0.07
CA ILE A 843 -0.77 55.56 -0.02
C ILE A 843 -2.21 55.26 0.39
N VAL A 844 -2.94 54.52 -0.46
CA VAL A 844 -4.29 54.05 -0.17
C VAL A 844 -4.27 52.53 -0.01
N ASP A 845 -4.63 52.03 1.17
CA ASP A 845 -4.78 50.60 1.46
C ASP A 845 -6.17 50.11 1.03
N ALA A 846 -6.21 49.28 -0.01
CA ALA A 846 -7.44 48.83 -0.66
C ALA A 846 -7.75 47.35 -0.39
N ALA A 847 -7.19 46.76 0.69
CA ALA A 847 -7.21 45.33 0.99
C ALA A 847 -8.58 44.61 0.96
N ASN A 848 -9.72 45.33 0.87
CA ASN A 848 -11.07 44.77 0.74
C ASN A 848 -11.96 45.47 -0.32
N ALA A 849 -11.41 46.27 -1.23
CA ALA A 849 -12.21 47.03 -2.20
C ALA A 849 -12.61 46.17 -3.42
N THR A 850 -13.92 46.01 -3.66
CA THR A 850 -14.48 45.21 -4.77
C THR A 850 -14.91 46.06 -5.98
N SER A 851 -14.47 47.31 -6.11
CA SER A 851 -14.96 48.25 -7.14
C SER A 851 -13.93 49.32 -7.57
N THR A 852 -14.09 49.85 -8.79
CA THR A 852 -13.33 50.97 -9.40
C THR A 852 -13.45 52.28 -8.63
N PHE A 853 -12.34 52.99 -8.44
CA PHE A 853 -12.25 54.34 -7.83
C PHE A 853 -11.67 55.35 -8.85
N THR A 854 -11.88 56.65 -8.61
CA THR A 854 -11.40 57.74 -9.50
C THR A 854 -10.60 58.78 -8.69
N VAL A 855 -9.50 59.25 -9.27
CA VAL A 855 -8.63 60.29 -8.67
C VAL A 855 -8.67 61.53 -9.55
N THR A 856 -8.97 62.70 -8.97
CA THR A 856 -9.06 63.96 -9.71
C THR A 856 -8.14 65.00 -9.07
N ALA A 857 -7.28 65.64 -9.86
CA ALA A 857 -6.41 66.74 -9.43
C ALA A 857 -6.87 68.06 -10.07
N GLN A 858 -7.10 69.10 -9.27
CA GLN A 858 -7.49 70.44 -9.76
C GLN A 858 -6.52 71.53 -9.24
N SER A 859 -6.14 72.47 -10.10
CA SER A 859 -5.38 73.67 -9.73
C SER A 859 -6.28 74.91 -9.76
N SER A 860 -6.42 75.66 -8.67
CA SER A 860 -7.34 76.82 -8.57
C SER A 860 -6.60 78.17 -8.50
N GLY A 861 -6.31 78.76 -9.65
CA GLY A 861 -5.73 80.12 -9.75
C GLY A 861 -6.44 80.96 -10.81
N CYS A 862 -7.70 81.31 -10.58
CA CYS A 862 -8.46 82.21 -11.45
C CYS A 862 -8.60 83.59 -10.81
N ASP A 863 -7.92 84.60 -11.38
CA ASP A 863 -8.32 86.00 -11.20
C ASP A 863 -9.67 86.19 -11.91
N LEU A 864 -10.72 86.44 -11.14
CA LEU A 864 -12.10 86.59 -11.60
C LEU A 864 -12.37 87.95 -12.28
N SER A 865 -11.36 88.62 -12.84
CA SER A 865 -11.52 89.92 -13.52
C SER A 865 -11.66 89.83 -15.05
N ASP A 866 -11.58 88.64 -15.65
CA ASP A 866 -11.86 88.39 -17.07
C ASP A 866 -13.12 87.51 -17.21
N ASN A 867 -14.14 88.02 -17.89
CA ASN A 867 -15.48 87.44 -18.04
C ASN A 867 -15.55 86.23 -18.99
N THR A 868 -14.60 85.30 -18.95
CA THR A 868 -14.72 83.98 -19.57
C THR A 868 -14.57 82.90 -18.50
N ASN A 869 -15.67 82.20 -18.21
CA ASN A 869 -15.79 81.17 -17.17
C ASN A 869 -14.97 79.89 -17.44
N PHE A 870 -13.66 79.96 -17.66
CA PHE A 870 -12.77 78.79 -17.72
C PHE A 870 -11.36 79.13 -17.19
N CYS A 871 -10.81 78.25 -16.35
CA CYS A 871 -9.51 78.43 -15.70
C CYS A 871 -8.38 77.88 -16.58
N HIS A 872 -7.36 78.70 -16.86
CA HIS A 872 -6.20 78.35 -17.69
C HIS A 872 -4.96 78.07 -16.82
N LEU A 873 -4.20 77.02 -17.15
CA LEU A 873 -2.80 76.86 -16.72
C LEU A 873 -1.93 77.81 -17.56
N MET A 874 -1.67 79.03 -17.08
CA MET A 874 -0.61 79.87 -17.67
C MET A 874 0.67 79.76 -16.84
N SER A 875 1.65 79.05 -17.41
CA SER A 875 3.06 79.25 -17.07
C SER A 875 3.40 80.72 -17.33
N THR A 876 3.60 81.50 -16.27
CA THR A 876 4.19 82.85 -16.38
C THR A 876 5.52 82.89 -15.65
N SER A 877 6.58 82.43 -16.31
CA SER A 877 7.91 82.94 -16.04
C SER A 877 8.67 83.17 -17.34
N SER A 878 8.91 84.44 -17.65
CA SER A 878 9.77 84.87 -18.73
C SER A 878 11.23 84.62 -18.33
N ASN A 879 11.78 83.48 -18.75
CA ASN A 879 13.21 83.20 -18.72
C ASN A 879 13.70 82.98 -20.16
N THR A 880 14.68 83.77 -20.59
CA THR A 880 15.29 83.81 -21.93
C THR A 880 16.19 82.60 -22.28
N THR A 881 16.04 81.44 -21.65
CA THR A 881 16.92 80.27 -21.91
C THR A 881 16.21 79.01 -22.44
N GLY A 882 14.88 79.01 -22.58
CA GLY A 882 14.20 77.94 -23.33
C GLY A 882 14.25 76.56 -22.67
N GLU A 883 14.28 76.49 -21.35
CA GLU A 883 14.18 75.22 -20.61
C GLU A 883 12.71 74.81 -20.44
N ARG A 884 12.41 73.52 -20.69
CA ARG A 884 11.06 72.93 -20.61
C ARG A 884 10.89 72.20 -19.28
N PHE A 885 9.73 72.34 -18.66
CA PHE A 885 9.35 71.60 -17.44
C PHE A 885 8.54 70.35 -17.81
N ASN A 886 8.93 69.19 -17.28
CA ASN A 886 8.12 67.96 -17.33
C ASN A 886 7.80 67.55 -15.89
N GLU A 887 6.52 67.54 -15.53
CA GLU A 887 6.03 66.89 -14.30
C GLU A 887 5.60 65.45 -14.62
N TRP A 888 5.93 64.52 -13.73
CA TRP A 888 5.61 63.09 -13.88
C TRP A 888 4.77 62.63 -12.69
N ILE A 889 3.59 62.07 -12.97
CA ILE A 889 2.79 61.32 -12.01
C ILE A 889 3.04 59.84 -12.31
N THR A 890 3.54 59.09 -11.32
CA THR A 890 3.82 57.66 -11.47
C THR A 890 2.88 56.86 -10.56
N PHE A 891 2.29 55.80 -11.09
CA PHE A 891 1.46 54.86 -10.34
C PHE A 891 2.21 53.54 -10.20
N ASP A 892 2.31 53.02 -8.98
CA ASP A 892 2.79 51.66 -8.72
C ASP A 892 1.70 50.86 -7.99
N THR A 893 1.47 49.63 -8.44
CA THR A 893 0.43 48.73 -7.92
C THR A 893 1.07 47.41 -7.52
N GLU A 894 1.03 47.07 -6.24
CA GLU A 894 1.46 45.76 -5.76
C GLU A 894 0.33 44.75 -5.95
N LEU A 895 0.54 43.81 -6.87
CA LEU A 895 -0.37 42.72 -7.20
C LEU A 895 0.11 41.44 -6.51
N VAL A 896 -0.75 40.83 -5.69
CA VAL A 896 -0.48 39.52 -5.08
C VAL A 896 -1.19 38.44 -5.91
N GLY A 897 -0.42 37.48 -6.43
CA GLY A 897 -0.97 36.33 -7.12
C GLY A 897 -1.70 35.42 -6.12
N VAL A 898 -2.97 35.12 -6.39
CA VAL A 898 -3.74 34.18 -5.60
C VAL A 898 -3.50 32.77 -6.16
N ALA A 899 -2.93 31.87 -5.37
CA ALA A 899 -2.62 30.50 -5.80
C ALA A 899 -3.83 29.56 -5.62
N THR A 900 -3.99 28.61 -6.53
CA THR A 900 -4.97 27.52 -6.47
C THR A 900 -4.48 26.42 -5.54
N THR A 901 -5.32 25.94 -4.62
CA THR A 901 -4.96 24.87 -3.67
C THR A 901 -5.81 23.63 -3.92
N LEU A 902 -5.18 22.53 -4.35
CA LEU A 902 -5.84 21.25 -4.57
C LEU A 902 -5.46 20.26 -3.47
N THR A 903 -6.44 19.56 -2.90
CA THR A 903 -6.23 18.44 -1.98
C THR A 903 -6.72 17.15 -2.63
N VAL A 904 -6.05 16.03 -2.33
CA VAL A 904 -6.41 14.70 -2.88
C VAL A 904 -6.63 13.72 -1.73
N VAL A 905 -7.79 13.07 -1.73
CA VAL A 905 -8.16 12.04 -0.76
C VAL A 905 -8.42 10.73 -1.49
N LYS A 906 -7.76 9.66 -1.07
CA LYS A 906 -8.02 8.30 -1.57
C LYS A 906 -8.79 7.51 -0.53
N SER A 907 -9.78 6.77 -0.99
CA SER A 907 -10.56 5.86 -0.16
C SER A 907 -10.86 4.59 -0.94
N SER A 908 -11.08 3.50 -0.22
CA SER A 908 -11.45 2.21 -0.79
C SER A 908 -12.48 1.53 0.08
N PHE A 909 -13.43 0.82 -0.54
CA PHE A 909 -14.41 0.02 0.20
C PHE A 909 -14.70 -1.29 -0.54
N VAL A 910 -14.94 -2.34 0.24
CA VAL A 910 -15.27 -3.65 -0.32
C VAL A 910 -16.72 -3.62 -0.82
N VAL A 911 -16.92 -3.91 -2.10
CA VAL A 911 -18.25 -3.92 -2.75
C VAL A 911 -18.91 -5.28 -2.57
N SER A 912 -18.13 -6.36 -2.71
CA SER A 912 -18.60 -7.73 -2.53
C SER A 912 -17.44 -8.68 -2.28
N ASP A 913 -17.68 -9.73 -1.50
CA ASP A 913 -16.72 -10.81 -1.24
C ASP A 913 -17.27 -12.19 -1.64
N PHE A 914 -18.40 -12.21 -2.36
CA PHE A 914 -19.21 -13.39 -2.72
C PHE A 914 -19.73 -14.24 -1.53
N ILE A 915 -19.45 -13.85 -0.29
CA ILE A 915 -19.85 -14.56 0.94
C ILE A 915 -20.98 -13.79 1.66
N SER A 916 -20.86 -12.48 1.79
CA SER A 916 -21.76 -11.60 2.53
C SER A 916 -22.04 -10.31 1.78
N ALA A 917 -23.31 -10.04 1.47
CA ALA A 917 -23.73 -8.78 0.85
C ALA A 917 -23.87 -7.61 1.85
N SER A 918 -23.91 -7.91 3.16
CA SER A 918 -24.14 -6.91 4.22
C SER A 918 -22.87 -6.49 4.96
N ASP A 919 -21.83 -7.30 4.91
CA ASP A 919 -20.52 -7.02 5.53
C ASP A 919 -19.40 -7.68 4.70
N PRO A 920 -19.18 -7.21 3.46
CA PRO A 920 -18.21 -7.81 2.56
C PRO A 920 -16.77 -7.57 3.07
N LYS A 921 -15.94 -8.62 3.05
CA LYS A 921 -14.54 -8.60 3.49
C LYS A 921 -13.57 -8.58 2.30
N ALA A 922 -12.42 -7.94 2.46
CA ALA A 922 -11.37 -7.90 1.44
C ALA A 922 -10.57 -9.22 1.40
N ILE A 923 -11.19 -10.29 0.89
CA ILE A 923 -10.58 -11.61 0.68
C ILE A 923 -10.15 -11.79 -0.79
N PRO A 924 -9.27 -12.75 -1.12
CA PRO A 924 -8.95 -13.08 -2.51
C PRO A 924 -10.23 -13.34 -3.34
N GLY A 925 -10.33 -12.67 -4.48
CA GLY A 925 -11.52 -12.64 -5.33
C GLY A 925 -12.54 -11.55 -4.99
N ALA A 926 -12.48 -10.90 -3.83
CA ALA A 926 -13.41 -9.81 -3.48
C ALA A 926 -13.25 -8.61 -4.44
N THR A 927 -14.37 -7.93 -4.73
CA THR A 927 -14.39 -6.68 -5.49
C THR A 927 -14.26 -5.50 -4.53
N VAL A 928 -13.25 -4.67 -4.74
CA VAL A 928 -13.01 -3.43 -3.98
C VAL A 928 -13.18 -2.24 -4.92
N ARG A 929 -13.94 -1.24 -4.49
CA ARG A 929 -14.06 0.04 -5.18
C ARG A 929 -13.09 1.03 -4.59
N TYR A 930 -12.27 1.62 -5.44
CA TYR A 930 -11.41 2.75 -5.12
C TYR A 930 -12.08 4.05 -5.51
N CYS A 931 -11.85 5.10 -4.72
CA CYS A 931 -12.21 6.47 -5.06
C CYS A 931 -11.03 7.40 -4.81
N ILE A 932 -10.77 8.28 -5.78
CA ILE A 932 -9.85 9.40 -5.65
C ILE A 932 -10.68 10.68 -5.76
N LEU A 933 -10.71 11.49 -4.70
CA LEU A 933 -11.42 12.76 -4.61
C LEU A 933 -10.40 13.90 -4.62
N VAL A 934 -10.49 14.79 -5.61
CA VAL A 934 -9.70 16.01 -5.70
C VAL A 934 -10.58 17.21 -5.35
N SER A 935 -10.16 18.04 -4.41
CA SER A 935 -10.92 19.21 -3.95
C SER A 935 -10.11 20.49 -4.13
N ASN A 936 -10.70 21.52 -4.73
CA ASN A 936 -10.10 22.85 -4.76
C ASN A 936 -10.52 23.63 -3.51
N THR A 937 -9.65 23.67 -2.50
CA THR A 937 -9.86 24.42 -1.26
C THR A 937 -9.32 25.85 -1.35
N GLY A 938 -8.63 26.19 -2.45
CA GLY A 938 -8.11 27.53 -2.70
C GLY A 938 -9.20 28.52 -3.12
N PRO A 939 -8.93 29.83 -3.03
CA PRO A 939 -9.92 30.90 -3.29
C PRO A 939 -10.16 31.17 -4.79
N VAL A 940 -9.43 30.51 -5.70
CA VAL A 940 -9.49 30.70 -7.17
C VAL A 940 -9.62 29.35 -7.89
N ALA A 941 -10.18 29.35 -9.10
CA ALA A 941 -10.38 28.14 -9.90
C ALA A 941 -9.04 27.54 -10.37
N ALA A 942 -8.86 26.23 -10.20
CA ALA A 942 -7.72 25.49 -10.76
C ALA A 942 -7.98 25.17 -12.23
N GLU A 943 -6.98 25.29 -13.09
CA GLU A 943 -7.09 25.01 -14.52
C GLU A 943 -6.13 23.87 -14.93
N ASN A 944 -6.48 23.11 -15.97
CA ASN A 944 -5.66 22.03 -16.54
C ASN A 944 -5.20 20.99 -15.51
N ILE A 945 -6.14 20.49 -14.70
CA ILE A 945 -5.85 19.48 -13.67
C ILE A 945 -5.48 18.16 -14.35
N VAL A 946 -4.37 17.54 -13.90
CA VAL A 946 -3.94 16.20 -14.30
C VAL A 946 -3.63 15.38 -13.05
N LEU A 947 -4.31 14.24 -12.90
CA LEU A 947 -4.16 13.27 -11.82
C LEU A 947 -3.55 11.99 -12.39
N ASN A 948 -2.50 11.47 -11.76
CA ASN A 948 -1.92 10.16 -12.07
C ASN A 948 -1.90 9.28 -10.81
N ASP A 949 -2.34 8.03 -10.92
CA ASP A 949 -2.31 7.07 -9.82
C ASP A 949 -1.86 5.68 -10.28
N THR A 950 -1.05 4.97 -9.48
CA THR A 950 -0.64 3.59 -9.77
C THR A 950 -1.49 2.62 -8.97
N VAL A 951 -2.10 1.65 -9.65
CA VAL A 951 -2.91 0.63 -8.99
C VAL A 951 -1.99 -0.43 -8.35
N PRO A 952 -2.17 -0.77 -7.06
CA PRO A 952 -1.33 -1.75 -6.37
C PRO A 952 -1.28 -3.11 -7.07
N THR A 953 -0.15 -3.80 -6.98
CA THR A 953 0.05 -5.11 -7.61
C THR A 953 -0.84 -6.22 -7.05
N ASP A 954 -1.43 -6.00 -5.88
CA ASP A 954 -2.15 -7.02 -5.10
C ASP A 954 -3.64 -7.03 -5.46
N VAL A 955 -4.04 -6.14 -6.37
CA VAL A 955 -5.37 -6.10 -6.97
C VAL A 955 -5.27 -6.14 -8.49
N THR A 956 -6.37 -6.50 -9.15
CA THR A 956 -6.51 -6.52 -10.60
C THR A 956 -7.64 -5.59 -11.01
N TYR A 957 -7.33 -4.52 -11.73
CA TYR A 957 -8.33 -3.57 -12.25
C TYR A 957 -9.43 -4.29 -13.04
N ILE A 958 -10.69 -3.91 -12.81
CA ILE A 958 -11.83 -4.40 -13.58
C ILE A 958 -12.07 -3.45 -14.76
N ALA A 959 -11.84 -3.93 -15.98
CA ALA A 959 -12.09 -3.21 -17.22
C ALA A 959 -13.55 -2.72 -17.31
N GLY A 960 -13.74 -1.47 -17.76
CA GLY A 960 -15.04 -0.79 -17.89
C GLY A 960 -15.71 -0.40 -16.58
N SER A 961 -15.02 -0.46 -15.43
CA SER A 961 -15.58 -0.09 -14.12
C SER A 961 -15.41 1.38 -13.75
N MET A 962 -14.64 2.15 -14.53
CA MET A 962 -14.27 3.52 -14.20
C MET A 962 -15.46 4.48 -14.37
N LYS A 963 -15.61 5.39 -13.40
CA LYS A 963 -16.62 6.46 -13.42
C LYS A 963 -16.09 7.74 -12.83
N SER A 964 -16.58 8.88 -13.30
CA SER A 964 -16.26 10.20 -12.77
C SER A 964 -17.50 10.93 -12.20
N GLY A 965 -17.25 12.01 -11.46
CA GLY A 965 -18.28 12.94 -10.99
C GLY A 965 -17.73 13.93 -9.95
N SER A 966 -18.61 14.58 -9.19
CA SER A 966 -18.19 15.56 -8.17
C SER A 966 -17.83 14.95 -6.82
N GLY A 967 -18.08 13.66 -6.59
CA GLY A 967 -17.81 13.00 -5.30
C GLY A 967 -17.87 11.48 -5.37
N CYS A 968 -17.25 10.78 -4.42
CA CYS A 968 -17.14 9.32 -4.43
C CYS A 968 -18.48 8.57 -4.46
N GLY A 969 -19.53 9.13 -3.87
CA GLY A 969 -20.88 8.54 -3.86
C GLY A 969 -21.78 9.01 -5.01
N THR A 970 -21.36 10.04 -5.75
CA THR A 970 -22.13 10.67 -6.84
C THR A 970 -21.48 10.50 -8.21
N ALA A 971 -20.31 9.86 -8.26
CA ALA A 971 -19.63 9.50 -9.50
C ALA A 971 -20.45 8.47 -10.28
N THR A 972 -21.06 8.92 -11.38
CA THR A 972 -22.01 8.14 -12.17
C THR A 972 -21.76 8.23 -13.67
N THR A 973 -20.98 9.21 -14.14
CA THR A 973 -20.56 9.26 -15.53
C THR A 973 -19.59 8.12 -15.78
N ALA A 974 -19.86 7.27 -16.78
CA ALA A 974 -18.92 6.23 -17.16
C ALA A 974 -17.77 6.85 -17.96
N GLU A 975 -16.56 6.38 -17.71
CA GLU A 975 -15.35 6.78 -18.44
C GLU A 975 -14.87 5.58 -19.28
N ASP A 976 -14.30 5.82 -20.45
CA ASP A 976 -13.69 4.76 -21.26
C ASP A 976 -12.31 4.38 -20.71
N ASP A 977 -12.04 3.08 -20.60
CA ASP A 977 -10.80 2.56 -20.01
C ASP A 977 -9.65 2.48 -21.04
N ASP A 978 -9.91 2.87 -22.30
CA ASP A 978 -8.93 3.05 -23.36
C ASP A 978 -8.97 4.46 -23.95
N ALA A 979 -7.80 4.98 -24.37
CA ALA A 979 -7.56 6.42 -24.52
C ALA A 979 -8.23 7.15 -25.73
N ALA A 980 -9.44 6.76 -26.19
CA ALA A 980 -10.18 7.51 -27.22
C ALA A 980 -11.68 7.14 -27.37
N GLY A 981 -12.59 8.09 -27.13
CA GLY A 981 -14.04 7.87 -27.26
C GLY A 981 -14.93 9.11 -27.25
N ALA A 982 -16.21 8.96 -27.59
CA ALA A 982 -17.16 10.07 -27.82
C ALA A 982 -17.91 10.57 -26.57
N ASP A 983 -17.64 10.01 -25.40
CA ASP A 983 -18.24 10.35 -24.10
C ASP A 983 -17.37 11.28 -23.23
N GLU A 984 -16.22 11.73 -23.72
CA GLU A 984 -15.35 12.83 -23.20
C GLU A 984 -16.04 14.22 -23.17
N SER A 985 -17.38 14.26 -23.19
CA SER A 985 -18.22 15.46 -23.23
C SER A 985 -18.56 16.02 -21.85
N ASP A 986 -18.09 15.37 -20.78
CA ASP A 986 -18.18 15.86 -19.42
C ASP A 986 -16.84 16.54 -19.00
N PRO A 987 -16.82 17.32 -17.90
CA PRO A 987 -15.65 18.14 -17.55
C PRO A 987 -14.40 17.35 -17.12
N ILE A 988 -14.50 16.02 -16.94
CA ILE A 988 -13.47 15.15 -16.38
C ILE A 988 -13.24 13.96 -17.34
N GLY A 989 -12.04 13.81 -17.91
CA GLY A 989 -11.68 12.62 -18.69
C GLY A 989 -10.76 11.70 -17.91
N ALA A 990 -11.05 10.40 -17.81
CA ALA A 990 -10.19 9.43 -17.12
C ALA A 990 -9.92 8.16 -17.95
N SER A 991 -8.73 7.58 -17.80
CA SER A 991 -8.30 6.36 -18.52
C SER A 991 -7.38 5.48 -17.67
N PHE A 992 -7.21 4.21 -18.05
CA PHE A 992 -6.30 3.26 -17.39
C PHE A 992 -5.32 2.63 -18.39
N ASN A 993 -4.01 2.76 -18.15
CA ASN A 993 -2.99 2.18 -19.01
C ASN A 993 -1.83 1.57 -18.19
N ALA A 994 -1.46 0.33 -18.52
CA ALA A 994 -0.27 -0.36 -18.00
C ALA A 994 -0.12 -0.33 -16.45
N GLY A 995 -1.23 -0.40 -15.70
CA GLY A 995 -1.21 -0.40 -14.23
C GLY A 995 -1.38 0.98 -13.60
N ALA A 996 -1.54 2.05 -14.39
CA ALA A 996 -1.74 3.41 -13.90
C ALA A 996 -3.05 4.02 -14.44
N LEU A 997 -3.76 4.72 -13.56
CA LEU A 997 -4.91 5.56 -13.85
C LEU A 997 -4.45 6.99 -14.13
N GLN A 998 -5.03 7.63 -15.14
CA GLN A 998 -4.87 9.05 -15.41
C GLN A 998 -6.25 9.72 -15.50
N ALA A 999 -6.43 10.87 -14.86
CA ALA A 999 -7.63 11.68 -15.00
C ALA A 999 -7.29 13.15 -15.24
N THR A 1000 -8.11 13.85 -16.01
CA THR A 1000 -7.89 15.24 -16.42
C THR A 1000 -9.16 16.06 -16.27
N ALA A 1001 -9.04 17.35 -15.95
CA ALA A 1001 -10.16 18.28 -15.97
C ALA A 1001 -9.68 19.67 -16.42
N SER A 1002 -10.48 20.32 -17.27
CA SER A 1002 -10.12 21.64 -17.83
C SER A 1002 -10.12 22.75 -16.78
N SER A 1003 -11.05 22.70 -15.82
CA SER A 1003 -11.07 23.59 -14.66
C SER A 1003 -11.84 23.01 -13.47
N LEU A 1004 -11.50 23.45 -12.26
CA LEU A 1004 -12.17 23.13 -11.00
C LEU A 1004 -12.33 24.41 -10.17
N ALA A 1005 -13.55 24.91 -10.03
CA ALA A 1005 -13.84 26.15 -9.32
C ALA A 1005 -13.49 26.08 -7.82
N SER A 1006 -13.28 27.24 -7.18
CA SER A 1006 -13.05 27.33 -5.74
C SER A 1006 -14.18 26.65 -4.96
N GLY A 1007 -13.83 25.82 -3.97
CA GLY A 1007 -14.76 25.03 -3.17
C GLY A 1007 -15.40 23.83 -3.90
N SER A 1008 -15.02 23.55 -5.15
CA SER A 1008 -15.56 22.44 -5.94
C SER A 1008 -14.66 21.20 -5.88
N THR A 1009 -15.25 20.05 -6.20
CA THR A 1009 -14.60 18.74 -6.14
C THR A 1009 -14.80 17.96 -7.44
N MET A 1010 -13.80 17.14 -7.79
CA MET A 1010 -13.90 16.10 -8.82
C MET A 1010 -13.49 14.75 -8.21
N ALA A 1011 -14.12 13.67 -8.66
CA ALA A 1011 -13.88 12.33 -8.16
C ALA A 1011 -13.80 11.34 -9.33
N VAL A 1012 -12.91 10.35 -9.19
CA VAL A 1012 -12.84 9.19 -10.08
C VAL A 1012 -12.93 7.93 -9.22
N ILE A 1013 -13.81 7.01 -9.60
CA ILE A 1013 -13.99 5.72 -8.97
C ILE A 1013 -13.72 4.59 -9.96
N PHE A 1014 -13.21 3.46 -9.48
CA PHE A 1014 -13.05 2.24 -10.27
C PHE A 1014 -13.05 1.00 -9.37
N ASP A 1015 -13.36 -0.15 -9.94
CA ASP A 1015 -13.39 -1.43 -9.23
C ASP A 1015 -12.14 -2.27 -9.55
N ALA A 1016 -11.68 -3.05 -8.57
CA ALA A 1016 -10.58 -4.00 -8.71
C ALA A 1016 -10.87 -5.29 -7.92
N ILE A 1017 -10.31 -6.41 -8.39
CA ILE A 1017 -10.40 -7.73 -7.74
C ILE A 1017 -9.15 -7.95 -6.89
N VAL A 1018 -9.32 -8.29 -5.61
CA VAL A 1018 -8.21 -8.71 -4.74
C VAL A 1018 -7.63 -10.03 -5.26
N LYS A 1019 -6.30 -10.10 -5.45
CA LYS A 1019 -5.64 -11.29 -6.00
C LYS A 1019 -5.66 -12.48 -5.05
#